data_AF-A0AA36BT87-F1
#
_entry.id   AF-A0AA36BT87-F1
#
_cell.length_a   1.000
_cell.length_b   1.000
_cell.length_c   1.000
_cell.angle_alpha   90.00
_cell.angle_beta   90.00
_cell.angle_gamma   90.00
#
_symmetry.space_group_name_H-M   'P 1'
#
loop_
_entity.id
_entity.type
_entity.pdbx_description
1 polymer ?
#
loop_
_entity_poly.entity_id
_entity_poly.type
_entity_poly.pdbx_seq_one_letter_code
_entity_poly.pdbx_strand_id
1 'polypeptide(L)'
;MSPTLKLLIVLIVNSALLVGVLDVIFNVERNGCEMTYMYENPEYIRVPLSSKMLSKFPKYNLYVYGEGFYAQSLRSFNLHGIPVLFIPGNSGSHKQVRSLASVAFRKSENLPFLFNYFSVDLNEEISALNGGTLQDQTEFVGFCVKKILRLYKKARNPPSTVVVIGHSMGGLVARALFTLPDFDSSSIHTIITLATPHQSPVIVLDNYVSRFYEKVNEYWIDNSHTSLANITILSTGGGERDYQVPVWATSLDNIVLNGLGISTVTTSIPNAWVSTDHLCTVWCRQIVLIINRALFDMVDRNTNQITSNVDFRLKVLNTYVHNHPGKIGPMRSWKKKINIEAKAPWILKEETSLRYSEERVTKLKYVVIPVAAKDLDQFIAVSNVHSDSWVCGCNIPEGKQRCDTCTNLADKGHALLPRNSNKKYVLLEVSELAEYSHIILVIAPNLPPVSVSAEFYSSNERHLLSPLPTWFTLPFTFSRNAMYYRMHFQNKNNILKAYNIHLIPQNCKTSSSEDDDAGSVMSLKFSWTNLSTYKFIRKNEAGNITLKLLVPIPDYINQADASLHLFLNPDCNYGLKIDWALKETLGQFMRHYASLMPAFCVAHLLLALNLVLTSRRRNRNHEFFAPYFDWLPTYNSDGLQTRGIWGKSSPPLLAAVTFAITYFHVAFVTLFFKVARLIFSFLIGQSRLFFVFCYILLAIVLIFSLVVAKSLCGSISILLSYMIYFFKVIYVGEQVKKSNHSSRNLNFALHQLIWVLWQWLMIFNMAPLIAWQRQLPKKLQLTPDSSQIIGFIAPFCISLLCICNNIVDRINQSIVSPVFYVCVLAILLYGTVHLYC
;
A
#
# COMPACT_ATOMS: atom_id res chain seq x y z
N MET A 1 -30.00 31.36 5.99
CA MET A 1 -29.64 30.65 4.74
C MET A 1 -30.91 30.04 4.15
N SER A 2 -31.26 30.37 2.90
CA SER A 2 -32.44 29.80 2.23
C SER A 2 -32.30 28.27 2.06
N PRO A 3 -33.41 27.50 2.00
CA PRO A 3 -33.37 26.06 1.72
C PRO A 3 -32.65 25.74 0.40
N THR A 4 -32.80 26.60 -0.61
CA THR A 4 -32.12 26.49 -1.91
C THR A 4 -30.61 26.61 -1.79
N LEU A 5 -30.12 27.58 -1.01
CA LEU A 5 -28.69 27.75 -0.77
C LEU A 5 -28.10 26.58 0.05
N LYS A 6 -28.84 26.02 1.01
CA LYS A 6 -28.43 24.80 1.74
C LYS A 6 -28.25 23.61 0.81
N LEU A 7 -29.23 23.38 -0.07
CA LEU A 7 -29.19 22.29 -1.04
C LEU A 7 -28.00 22.47 -2.00
N LEU A 8 -27.77 23.69 -2.50
CA LEU A 8 -26.65 24.00 -3.38
C LEU A 8 -25.30 23.67 -2.73
N ILE A 9 -25.08 24.09 -1.47
CA ILE A 9 -23.83 23.78 -0.75
C ILE A 9 -23.65 22.27 -0.58
N VAL A 10 -24.70 21.55 -0.19
CA VAL A 10 -24.63 20.08 -0.05
C VAL A 10 -24.26 19.42 -1.37
N LEU A 11 -24.85 19.85 -2.49
CA LEU A 11 -24.54 19.32 -3.82
C LEU A 11 -23.09 19.61 -4.22
N ILE A 12 -22.59 20.81 -3.95
CA ILE A 12 -21.19 21.18 -4.23
C ILE A 12 -20.22 20.29 -3.44
N VAL A 13 -20.46 20.11 -2.13
CA VAL A 13 -19.58 19.28 -1.27
C VAL A 13 -19.60 17.82 -1.72
N ASN A 14 -20.78 17.23 -1.98
CA ASN A 14 -20.87 15.85 -2.47
C ASN A 14 -20.25 15.68 -3.85
N SER A 15 -20.34 16.69 -4.73
CA SER A 15 -19.68 16.66 -6.04
C SER A 15 -18.16 16.72 -5.91
N ALA A 16 -17.62 17.55 -5.01
CA ALA A 16 -16.20 17.61 -4.73
C ALA A 16 -15.67 16.27 -4.16
N LEU A 17 -16.44 15.62 -3.28
CA LEU A 17 -16.11 14.28 -2.79
C LEU A 17 -16.13 13.24 -3.91
N LEU A 18 -17.14 13.28 -4.78
CA LEU A 18 -17.18 12.41 -5.95
C LEU A 18 -15.95 12.60 -6.83
N VAL A 19 -15.52 13.84 -7.08
CA VAL A 19 -14.26 14.12 -7.79
C VAL A 19 -13.07 13.49 -7.08
N GLY A 20 -12.99 13.58 -5.75
CA GLY A 20 -11.95 12.91 -4.97
C GLY A 20 -11.98 11.38 -5.07
N VAL A 21 -13.18 10.77 -5.04
CA VAL A 21 -13.36 9.32 -5.24
C VAL A 21 -12.93 8.91 -6.65
N LEU A 22 -13.35 9.66 -7.66
CA LEU A 22 -12.97 9.44 -9.05
C LEU A 22 -11.46 9.62 -9.25
N ASP A 23 -10.82 10.54 -8.54
CA ASP A 23 -9.37 10.70 -8.54
C ASP A 23 -8.67 9.45 -7.99
N VAL A 24 -9.08 8.96 -6.81
CA VAL A 24 -8.48 7.76 -6.20
C VAL A 24 -8.65 6.52 -7.08
N ILE A 25 -9.81 6.38 -7.75
CA ILE A 25 -10.13 5.19 -8.57
C ILE A 25 -9.52 5.27 -9.98
N PHE A 26 -9.54 6.44 -10.62
CA PHE A 26 -9.23 6.58 -12.04
C PHE A 26 -7.98 7.41 -12.34
N ASN A 27 -7.54 8.31 -11.45
CA ASN A 27 -6.30 9.07 -11.62
C ASN A 27 -5.09 8.29 -11.13
N VAL A 28 -4.88 7.14 -11.76
CA VAL A 28 -3.83 6.20 -11.39
C VAL A 28 -2.83 6.11 -12.52
N GLU A 29 -1.54 6.03 -12.18
CA GLU A 29 -0.47 5.85 -13.15
C GLU A 29 -0.77 4.67 -14.10
N ARG A 30 -0.45 4.80 -15.39
CA ARG A 30 -0.57 3.70 -16.35
C ARG A 30 0.22 2.48 -15.85
N ASN A 31 -0.29 1.29 -16.12
CA ASN A 31 0.38 0.06 -15.70
C ASN A 31 1.72 -0.09 -16.45
N GLY A 32 2.82 0.26 -15.79
CA GLY A 32 4.18 0.05 -16.31
C GLY A 32 4.72 -1.35 -16.04
N CYS A 33 3.98 -2.17 -15.32
CA CYS A 33 4.40 -3.52 -14.99
C CYS A 33 4.28 -4.45 -16.21
N GLU A 34 5.40 -5.08 -16.58
CA GLU A 34 5.42 -6.09 -17.63
C GLU A 34 4.96 -7.44 -17.08
N MET A 35 4.18 -8.15 -17.90
CA MET A 35 3.72 -9.48 -17.52
C MET A 35 4.88 -10.48 -17.53
N THR A 36 4.88 -11.39 -16.55
CA THR A 36 5.72 -12.59 -16.55
C THR A 36 5.00 -13.73 -17.26
N TYR A 37 5.76 -14.55 -17.97
CA TYR A 37 5.23 -15.71 -18.69
C TYR A 37 5.97 -16.97 -18.22
N MET A 38 5.20 -18.05 -18.06
CA MET A 38 5.75 -19.37 -17.81
C MET A 38 6.25 -19.94 -19.15
N TYR A 39 7.40 -20.60 -19.12
CA TYR A 39 8.03 -21.10 -20.34
C TYR A 39 7.41 -22.44 -20.78
N GLU A 40 7.05 -23.28 -19.82
CA GLU A 40 6.31 -24.52 -20.02
C GLU A 40 5.00 -24.51 -19.20
N ASN A 41 4.15 -25.51 -19.42
CA ASN A 41 2.87 -25.62 -18.71
C ASN A 41 3.10 -25.75 -17.18
N PRO A 42 2.53 -24.86 -16.36
CA PRO A 42 2.68 -24.92 -14.91
C PRO A 42 1.86 -26.07 -14.31
N GLU A 43 2.52 -26.93 -13.54
CA GLU A 43 1.90 -28.00 -12.76
C GLU A 43 2.08 -27.76 -11.25
N TYR A 44 1.05 -28.12 -10.48
CA TYR A 44 1.01 -28.00 -9.02
C TYR A 44 0.87 -29.41 -8.44
N ILE A 45 1.99 -30.02 -8.05
CA ILE A 45 2.01 -31.37 -7.51
C ILE A 45 1.59 -31.32 -6.04
N ARG A 46 0.49 -31.99 -5.69
CA ARG A 46 -0.05 -32.01 -4.32
C ARG A 46 0.88 -32.78 -3.39
N VAL A 47 1.36 -32.13 -2.33
CA VAL A 47 2.18 -32.76 -1.30
C VAL A 47 1.28 -33.62 -0.39
N PRO A 48 1.60 -34.91 -0.19
CA PRO A 48 0.82 -35.78 0.70
C PRO A 48 0.88 -35.31 2.16
N LEU A 49 -0.28 -35.01 2.74
CA LEU A 49 -0.44 -34.63 4.14
C LEU A 49 -0.85 -35.83 5.00
N SER A 50 -0.48 -35.83 6.29
CA SER A 50 -0.89 -36.89 7.22
C SER A 50 -2.39 -36.85 7.52
N SER A 51 -3.01 -37.97 7.87
CA SER A 51 -4.44 -38.05 8.20
C SER A 51 -4.85 -37.06 9.32
N LYS A 52 -4.01 -36.88 10.35
CA LYS A 52 -4.22 -35.88 11.42
C LYS A 52 -4.31 -34.44 10.90
N MET A 53 -3.54 -34.11 9.86
CA MET A 53 -3.57 -32.79 9.23
C MET A 53 -4.82 -32.61 8.39
N LEU A 54 -5.18 -33.62 7.60
CA LEU A 54 -6.38 -33.60 6.76
C LEU A 54 -7.66 -33.55 7.61
N SER A 55 -7.69 -34.20 8.77
CA SER A 55 -8.84 -34.12 9.68
C SER A 55 -8.96 -32.74 10.33
N LYS A 56 -7.84 -32.09 10.66
CA LYS A 56 -7.84 -30.75 11.29
C LYS A 56 -8.10 -29.63 10.27
N PHE A 57 -7.50 -29.72 9.08
CA PHE A 57 -7.58 -28.71 8.02
C PHE A 57 -8.02 -29.32 6.67
N PRO A 58 -9.25 -29.86 6.57
CA PRO A 58 -9.71 -30.58 5.38
C PRO A 58 -9.81 -29.71 4.13
N LYS A 59 -9.87 -28.38 4.31
CA LYS A 59 -9.98 -27.39 3.24
C LYS A 59 -8.65 -26.93 2.68
N TYR A 60 -7.53 -27.19 3.34
CA TYR A 60 -6.23 -26.64 2.95
C TYR A 60 -5.31 -27.69 2.34
N ASN A 61 -4.49 -27.26 1.38
CA ASN A 61 -3.54 -28.12 0.70
C ASN A 61 -2.16 -27.47 0.61
N LEU A 62 -1.16 -28.29 0.34
CA LEU A 62 0.20 -27.86 0.03
C LEU A 62 0.58 -28.40 -1.33
N TYR A 63 1.12 -27.55 -2.19
CA TYR A 63 1.59 -27.91 -3.53
C TYR A 63 3.07 -27.58 -3.68
N VAL A 64 3.77 -28.33 -4.53
CA VAL A 64 5.07 -27.94 -5.09
C VAL A 64 4.88 -27.61 -6.56
N TYR A 65 5.45 -26.48 -6.99
CA TYR A 65 5.40 -26.00 -8.37
C TYR A 65 6.47 -26.67 -9.22
N GLY A 66 6.09 -27.09 -10.43
CA GLY A 66 7.01 -27.52 -11.48
C GLY A 66 6.47 -27.18 -12.87
N GLU A 67 7.32 -27.31 -13.88
CA GLU A 67 6.93 -27.17 -15.29
C GLU A 67 7.50 -28.37 -16.08
N GLY A 68 6.78 -28.80 -17.12
CA GLY A 68 7.27 -29.81 -18.08
C GLY A 68 7.85 -31.06 -17.43
N PHE A 69 9.05 -31.46 -17.85
CA PHE A 69 9.75 -32.64 -17.31
C PHE A 69 10.09 -32.49 -15.82
N TYR A 70 10.41 -31.29 -15.35
CA TYR A 70 10.70 -31.05 -13.94
C TYR A 70 9.48 -31.35 -13.06
N ALA A 71 8.27 -31.00 -13.50
CA ALA A 71 7.04 -31.38 -12.80
C ALA A 71 6.88 -32.90 -12.62
N GLN A 72 7.24 -33.68 -13.65
CA GLN A 72 7.20 -35.14 -13.58
C GLN A 72 8.20 -35.67 -12.54
N SER A 73 9.41 -35.12 -12.50
CA SER A 73 10.45 -35.51 -11.54
C SER A 73 10.04 -35.28 -10.08
N LEU A 74 9.26 -34.21 -9.81
CA LEU A 74 8.80 -33.83 -8.48
C LEU A 74 7.78 -34.80 -7.88
N ARG A 75 7.11 -35.63 -8.69
CA ARG A 75 6.08 -36.59 -8.21
C ARG A 75 6.65 -37.67 -7.30
N SER A 76 7.95 -37.96 -7.42
CA SER A 76 8.67 -38.88 -6.53
C SER A 76 8.97 -38.30 -5.14
N PHE A 77 8.86 -36.97 -4.98
CA PHE A 77 9.28 -36.22 -3.80
C PHE A 77 10.74 -36.48 -3.36
N ASN A 78 11.61 -36.90 -4.27
CA ASN A 78 13.06 -36.95 -4.05
C ASN A 78 13.68 -35.56 -4.26
N LEU A 79 13.43 -34.65 -3.32
CA LEU A 79 13.75 -33.23 -3.46
C LEU A 79 15.18 -32.92 -3.03
N HIS A 80 15.79 -31.98 -3.76
CA HIS A 80 17.08 -31.36 -3.45
C HIS A 80 17.02 -29.87 -3.84
N GLY A 81 17.77 -29.02 -3.15
CA GLY A 81 17.79 -27.58 -3.38
C GLY A 81 17.29 -26.77 -2.18
N ILE A 82 16.76 -25.59 -2.47
CA ILE A 82 16.37 -24.58 -1.47
C ILE A 82 14.85 -24.49 -1.42
N PRO A 83 14.20 -24.83 -0.30
CA PRO A 83 12.75 -24.74 -0.19
C PRO A 83 12.29 -23.29 -0.01
N VAL A 84 11.32 -22.88 -0.83
CA VAL A 84 10.64 -21.59 -0.73
C VAL A 84 9.14 -21.85 -0.51
N LEU A 85 8.53 -21.23 0.49
CA LEU A 85 7.09 -21.33 0.76
C LEU A 85 6.38 -20.03 0.42
N PHE A 86 5.48 -20.08 -0.55
CA PHE A 86 4.59 -18.98 -0.87
C PHE A 86 3.26 -19.10 -0.11
N ILE A 87 2.82 -17.98 0.47
CA ILE A 87 1.55 -17.85 1.20
C ILE A 87 0.68 -16.79 0.50
N PRO A 88 -0.45 -17.18 -0.11
CA PRO A 88 -1.33 -16.26 -0.80
C PRO A 88 -2.11 -15.39 0.19
N GLY A 89 -2.65 -14.28 -0.33
CA GLY A 89 -3.43 -13.32 0.42
C GLY A 89 -4.92 -13.63 0.55
N ASN A 90 -5.67 -12.59 0.92
CA ASN A 90 -7.12 -12.59 1.00
C ASN A 90 -7.76 -13.00 -0.35
N SER A 91 -8.58 -14.06 -0.37
CA SER A 91 -9.12 -14.66 -1.61
C SER A 91 -8.04 -15.03 -2.66
N GLY A 92 -6.80 -15.25 -2.23
CA GLY A 92 -5.67 -15.54 -3.10
C GLY A 92 -5.53 -17.04 -3.38
N SER A 93 -5.11 -17.36 -4.60
CA SER A 93 -4.88 -18.72 -5.06
C SER A 93 -3.41 -19.12 -4.91
N HIS A 94 -3.13 -20.38 -4.58
CA HIS A 94 -1.78 -20.95 -4.57
C HIS A 94 -1.04 -20.77 -5.92
N LYS A 95 -1.80 -20.59 -7.01
CA LYS A 95 -1.29 -20.36 -8.38
C LYS A 95 -0.63 -19.00 -8.61
N GLN A 96 -0.69 -18.08 -7.65
CA GLN A 96 -0.01 -16.78 -7.72
C GLN A 96 1.52 -16.92 -7.71
N VAL A 97 2.05 -18.03 -7.18
CA VAL A 97 3.49 -18.29 -7.08
C VAL A 97 4.19 -18.46 -8.44
N ARG A 98 3.45 -18.80 -9.49
CA ARG A 98 3.98 -19.24 -10.80
C ARG A 98 5.07 -18.34 -11.38
N SER A 99 4.90 -17.03 -11.25
CA SER A 99 5.83 -16.06 -11.84
C SER A 99 7.19 -16.08 -11.15
N LEU A 100 7.19 -16.14 -9.81
CA LEU A 100 8.43 -16.27 -9.03
C LEU A 100 9.10 -17.62 -9.31
N ALA A 101 8.31 -18.70 -9.27
CA ALA A 101 8.81 -20.06 -9.41
C ALA A 101 9.37 -20.36 -10.80
N SER A 102 8.66 -19.94 -11.86
CA SER A 102 9.09 -20.10 -13.25
C SER A 102 10.42 -19.40 -13.53
N VAL A 103 10.55 -18.13 -13.12
CA VAL A 103 11.78 -17.35 -13.29
C VAL A 103 12.95 -17.95 -12.49
N ALA A 104 12.70 -18.41 -11.26
CA ALA A 104 13.72 -19.08 -10.46
C ALA A 104 14.18 -20.39 -11.12
N PHE A 105 13.25 -21.20 -11.60
CA PHE A 105 13.55 -22.47 -12.27
C PHE A 105 14.43 -22.26 -13.50
N ARG A 106 14.06 -21.34 -14.40
CA ARG A 106 14.86 -21.01 -15.60
C ARG A 106 16.24 -20.46 -15.26
N LYS A 107 16.34 -19.64 -14.21
CA LYS A 107 17.63 -19.13 -13.75
C LYS A 107 18.53 -20.23 -13.15
N SER A 108 17.96 -21.35 -12.69
CA SER A 108 18.69 -22.47 -12.08
C SER A 108 19.15 -23.57 -13.04
N GLU A 109 18.77 -23.57 -14.32
CA GLU A 109 19.06 -24.66 -15.27
C GLU A 109 20.54 -25.05 -15.37
N ASN A 110 21.46 -24.09 -15.17
CA ASN A 110 22.92 -24.29 -15.24
C ASN A 110 23.63 -24.13 -13.89
N LEU A 111 22.91 -24.30 -12.78
CA LEU A 111 23.45 -24.10 -11.43
C LEU A 111 23.39 -25.40 -10.61
N PRO A 112 24.29 -25.59 -9.63
CA PRO A 112 24.33 -26.81 -8.80
C PRO A 112 23.20 -26.86 -7.76
N PHE A 113 22.27 -25.91 -7.81
CA PHE A 113 21.14 -25.79 -6.90
C PHE A 113 19.94 -25.21 -7.64
N LEU A 114 18.75 -25.49 -7.12
CA LEU A 114 17.50 -24.88 -7.57
C LEU A 114 16.65 -24.44 -6.38
N PHE A 115 15.68 -23.58 -6.64
CA PHE A 115 14.66 -23.20 -5.67
C PHE A 115 13.40 -24.03 -5.89
N ASN A 116 13.03 -24.86 -4.92
CA ASN A 116 11.77 -25.59 -4.96
C ASN A 116 10.68 -24.72 -4.34
N TYR A 117 9.81 -24.16 -5.17
CA TYR A 117 8.68 -23.35 -4.71
C TYR A 117 7.51 -24.24 -4.31
N PHE A 118 7.21 -24.20 -3.01
CA PHE A 118 5.97 -24.67 -2.43
C PHE A 118 4.97 -23.53 -2.33
N SER A 119 3.69 -23.86 -2.35
CA SER A 119 2.61 -22.90 -2.22
C SER A 119 1.46 -23.53 -1.43
N VAL A 120 0.97 -22.81 -0.42
CA VAL A 120 -0.21 -23.25 0.34
C VAL A 120 -1.48 -22.83 -0.38
N ASP A 121 -2.45 -23.73 -0.39
CA ASP A 121 -3.79 -23.51 -0.88
C ASP A 121 -4.73 -23.34 0.31
N LEU A 122 -5.13 -22.09 0.55
CA LEU A 122 -5.94 -21.69 1.69
C LEU A 122 -7.43 -21.57 1.31
N ASN A 123 -7.86 -22.29 0.26
CA ASN A 123 -9.24 -22.34 -0.23
C ASN A 123 -9.83 -20.95 -0.55
N GLU A 124 -8.99 -19.98 -0.92
CA GLU A 124 -9.38 -18.61 -1.31
C GLU A 124 -10.34 -17.94 -0.28
N GLU A 125 -10.11 -18.22 1.00
CA GLU A 125 -10.92 -17.65 2.09
C GLU A 125 -10.65 -16.14 2.27
N ILE A 126 -11.66 -15.43 2.80
CA ILE A 126 -11.61 -13.98 2.98
C ILE A 126 -10.94 -13.65 4.33
N SER A 127 -9.63 -13.87 4.41
CA SER A 127 -8.85 -13.72 5.63
C SER A 127 -8.74 -12.29 6.15
N ALA A 128 -8.94 -11.28 5.30
CA ALA A 128 -8.91 -9.88 5.72
C ALA A 128 -10.14 -9.45 6.54
N LEU A 129 -11.23 -10.23 6.49
CA LEU A 129 -12.53 -9.87 7.09
C LEU A 129 -12.95 -10.81 8.23
N ASN A 130 -12.14 -11.83 8.56
CA ASN A 130 -12.45 -12.79 9.62
C ASN A 130 -11.16 -13.29 10.30
N GLY A 131 -10.97 -12.92 11.58
CA GLY A 131 -9.78 -13.26 12.35
C GLY A 131 -9.62 -14.75 12.65
N GLY A 132 -10.72 -15.52 12.72
CA GLY A 132 -10.64 -16.96 12.93
C GLY A 132 -9.99 -17.69 11.76
N THR A 133 -10.20 -17.20 10.54
CA THR A 133 -9.53 -17.71 9.33
C THR A 133 -8.02 -17.55 9.44
N LEU A 134 -7.52 -16.43 9.97
CA LEU A 134 -6.08 -16.17 10.08
C LEU A 134 -5.37 -17.12 11.03
N GLN A 135 -6.02 -17.49 12.15
CA GLN A 135 -5.47 -18.46 13.10
C GLN A 135 -5.37 -19.86 12.47
N ASP A 136 -6.42 -20.34 11.81
CA ASP A 136 -6.42 -21.63 11.08
C ASP A 136 -5.31 -21.67 10.01
N GLN A 137 -5.17 -20.59 9.24
CA GLN A 137 -4.13 -20.45 8.22
C GLN A 137 -2.73 -20.50 8.83
N THR A 138 -2.51 -19.79 9.94
CA THR A 138 -1.22 -19.74 10.64
C THR A 138 -0.81 -21.12 11.13
N GLU A 139 -1.71 -21.85 11.79
CA GLU A 139 -1.42 -23.20 12.26
C GLU A 139 -1.11 -24.15 11.11
N PHE A 140 -1.93 -24.13 10.04
CA PHE A 140 -1.71 -24.96 8.85
C PHE A 140 -0.36 -24.68 8.18
N VAL A 141 0.00 -23.40 8.00
CA VAL A 141 1.28 -23.00 7.41
C VAL A 141 2.45 -23.43 8.30
N GLY A 142 2.33 -23.31 9.63
CA GLY A 142 3.35 -23.80 10.57
C GLY A 142 3.61 -25.30 10.43
N PHE A 143 2.56 -26.10 10.21
CA PHE A 143 2.72 -27.52 9.86
C PHE A 143 3.35 -27.73 8.48
N CYS A 144 3.03 -26.89 7.51
CA CYS A 144 3.62 -26.97 6.16
C CYS A 144 5.13 -26.75 6.20
N VAL A 145 5.63 -25.78 6.96
CA VAL A 145 7.08 -25.56 7.15
C VAL A 145 7.77 -26.83 7.66
N LYS A 146 7.21 -27.43 8.73
CA LYS A 146 7.72 -28.71 9.29
C LYS A 146 7.65 -29.86 8.27
N LYS A 147 6.57 -29.92 7.47
CA LYS A 147 6.39 -30.95 6.44
C LYS A 147 7.40 -30.78 5.30
N ILE A 148 7.65 -29.56 4.84
CA ILE A 148 8.60 -29.24 3.78
C ILE A 148 10.00 -29.70 4.18
N LEU A 149 10.50 -29.26 5.34
CA LEU A 149 11.83 -29.68 5.82
C LEU A 149 11.96 -31.21 5.94
N ARG A 150 10.89 -31.91 6.32
CA ARG A 150 10.86 -33.37 6.38
C ARG A 150 11.01 -34.05 5.00
N LEU A 151 10.57 -33.43 3.91
CA LEU A 151 10.73 -33.99 2.55
C LEU A 151 12.20 -34.09 2.15
N TYR A 152 13.07 -33.25 2.71
CA TYR A 152 14.50 -33.23 2.38
C TYR A 152 15.37 -34.07 3.30
N LYS A 153 14.82 -34.81 4.27
CA LYS A 153 15.62 -35.59 5.23
C LYS A 153 16.61 -36.58 4.60
N LYS A 154 16.31 -37.04 3.38
CA LYS A 154 17.15 -37.97 2.61
C LYS A 154 18.06 -37.27 1.59
N ALA A 155 17.96 -35.95 1.46
CA ALA A 155 18.83 -35.18 0.59
C ALA A 155 20.27 -35.21 1.14
N ARG A 156 21.26 -35.14 0.24
CA ARG A 156 22.69 -35.15 0.61
C ARG A 156 23.05 -34.02 1.59
N ASN A 157 22.54 -32.82 1.32
CA ASN A 157 22.70 -31.63 2.16
C ASN A 157 21.30 -31.11 2.50
N PRO A 158 20.65 -31.62 3.56
CA PRO A 158 19.29 -31.23 3.90
C PRO A 158 19.24 -29.76 4.35
N PRO A 159 18.32 -28.94 3.82
CA PRO A 159 18.10 -27.58 4.31
C PRO A 159 17.56 -27.62 5.74
N SER A 160 18.02 -26.70 6.59
CA SER A 160 17.47 -26.46 7.92
C SER A 160 16.40 -25.37 7.93
N THR A 161 16.30 -24.57 6.86
CA THR A 161 15.42 -23.40 6.79
C THR A 161 14.57 -23.36 5.53
N VAL A 162 13.46 -22.63 5.60
CA VAL A 162 12.56 -22.34 4.48
C VAL A 162 12.51 -20.83 4.26
N VAL A 163 12.68 -20.38 3.02
CA VAL A 163 12.42 -18.98 2.65
C VAL A 163 10.91 -18.79 2.55
N VAL A 164 10.36 -17.76 3.20
CA VAL A 164 8.90 -17.51 3.16
C VAL A 164 8.61 -16.25 2.34
N ILE A 165 7.67 -16.37 1.39
CA ILE A 165 7.15 -15.24 0.62
C ILE A 165 5.65 -15.12 0.86
N GLY A 166 5.22 -14.03 1.48
CA GLY A 166 3.80 -13.79 1.77
C GLY A 166 3.25 -12.63 0.93
N HIS A 167 2.06 -12.80 0.36
CA HIS A 167 1.33 -11.72 -0.32
C HIS A 167 0.14 -11.26 0.51
N SER A 168 -0.05 -9.94 0.64
CA SER A 168 -1.19 -9.38 1.38
C SER A 168 -1.32 -10.00 2.77
N MET A 169 -2.49 -10.50 3.17
CA MET A 169 -2.67 -11.20 4.45
C MET A 169 -1.74 -12.41 4.64
N GLY A 170 -1.23 -13.03 3.58
CA GLY A 170 -0.27 -14.13 3.65
C GLY A 170 1.08 -13.73 4.27
N GLY A 171 1.50 -12.46 4.12
CA GLY A 171 2.68 -11.93 4.80
C GLY A 171 2.44 -11.70 6.30
N LEU A 172 1.21 -11.38 6.70
CA LEU A 172 0.84 -11.32 8.11
C LEU A 172 0.82 -12.73 8.72
N VAL A 173 0.27 -13.72 8.01
CA VAL A 173 0.32 -15.14 8.40
C VAL A 173 1.76 -15.61 8.56
N ALA A 174 2.68 -15.23 7.65
CA ALA A 174 4.11 -15.55 7.76
C ALA A 174 4.72 -15.04 9.08
N ARG A 175 4.38 -13.81 9.49
CA ARG A 175 4.80 -13.24 10.78
C ARG A 175 4.12 -13.90 11.97
N ALA A 176 2.88 -14.32 11.81
CA ALA A 176 2.12 -14.96 12.88
C ALA A 176 2.63 -16.36 13.25
N LEU A 177 3.40 -17.02 12.37
CA LEU A 177 4.01 -18.33 12.63
C LEU A 177 4.80 -18.36 13.94
N PHE A 178 5.52 -17.28 14.25
CA PHE A 178 6.34 -17.17 15.45
C PHE A 178 5.52 -17.08 16.74
N THR A 179 4.23 -16.75 16.65
CA THR A 179 3.33 -16.71 17.82
C THR A 179 2.77 -18.08 18.21
N LEU A 180 3.07 -19.13 17.43
CA LEU A 180 2.64 -20.49 17.73
C LEU A 180 3.57 -21.11 18.79
N PRO A 181 3.02 -21.76 19.83
CA PRO A 181 3.80 -22.23 20.98
C PRO A 181 4.90 -23.26 20.62
N ASP A 182 4.63 -24.13 19.64
CA ASP A 182 5.55 -25.19 19.23
C ASP A 182 6.28 -24.89 17.90
N PHE A 183 6.33 -23.63 17.47
CA PHE A 183 6.99 -23.27 16.21
C PHE A 183 8.47 -23.02 16.41
N ASP A 184 9.30 -23.71 15.61
CA ASP A 184 10.74 -23.56 15.65
C ASP A 184 11.14 -22.30 14.85
N SER A 185 11.50 -21.23 15.55
CA SER A 185 11.87 -19.96 14.90
C SER A 185 13.14 -20.09 14.03
N SER A 186 14.01 -21.06 14.30
CA SER A 186 15.21 -21.31 13.50
C SER A 186 14.91 -21.91 12.12
N SER A 187 13.68 -22.38 11.90
CA SER A 187 13.25 -22.95 10.62
C SER A 187 12.99 -21.91 9.52
N ILE A 188 13.00 -20.61 9.84
CA ILE A 188 12.84 -19.51 8.88
C ILE A 188 13.87 -18.44 9.18
N HIS A 189 14.69 -18.10 8.18
CA HIS A 189 15.65 -17.00 8.29
C HIS A 189 15.26 -15.80 7.41
N THR A 190 14.64 -16.02 6.24
CA THR A 190 14.32 -14.94 5.29
C THR A 190 12.84 -14.89 4.97
N ILE A 191 12.25 -13.71 5.13
CA ILE A 191 10.84 -13.43 4.81
C ILE A 191 10.78 -12.30 3.78
N ILE A 192 9.98 -12.47 2.74
CA ILE A 192 9.66 -11.40 1.78
C ILE A 192 8.15 -11.20 1.77
N THR A 193 7.69 -9.99 2.05
CA THR A 193 6.27 -9.65 2.07
C THR A 193 5.92 -8.68 0.96
N LEU A 194 4.87 -8.99 0.21
CA LEU A 194 4.43 -8.22 -0.95
C LEU A 194 3.05 -7.64 -0.63
N ALA A 195 2.92 -6.31 -0.63
CA ALA A 195 1.69 -5.58 -0.34
C ALA A 195 0.99 -6.02 0.97
N THR A 196 1.78 -6.35 2.00
CA THR A 196 1.25 -6.85 3.27
C THR A 196 0.92 -5.69 4.21
N PRO A 197 -0.32 -5.56 4.71
CA PRO A 197 -0.66 -4.61 5.75
C PRO A 197 -0.09 -5.11 7.09
N HIS A 198 1.08 -4.63 7.50
CA HIS A 198 1.77 -4.98 8.74
C HIS A 198 1.33 -4.16 9.94
N GLN A 199 1.08 -2.86 9.75
CA GLN A 199 0.81 -1.91 10.84
C GLN A 199 -0.55 -2.15 11.49
N SER A 200 -1.60 -2.26 10.68
CA SER A 200 -2.97 -2.49 11.14
C SER A 200 -3.81 -3.04 9.98
N PRO A 201 -5.01 -3.60 10.27
CA PRO A 201 -6.00 -3.84 9.23
C PRO A 201 -6.34 -2.52 8.53
N VAL A 202 -6.62 -2.58 7.22
CA VAL A 202 -6.99 -1.39 6.44
C VAL A 202 -8.37 -0.86 6.85
N ILE A 203 -9.29 -1.78 7.14
CA ILE A 203 -10.60 -1.50 7.71
C ILE A 203 -10.83 -2.53 8.83
N VAL A 204 -11.09 -2.05 10.04
CA VAL A 204 -11.31 -2.91 11.20
C VAL A 204 -12.81 -3.18 11.36
N LEU A 205 -13.31 -4.19 10.64
CA LEU A 205 -14.71 -4.66 10.71
C LEU A 205 -14.91 -5.85 11.65
N ASP A 206 -13.83 -6.37 12.23
CA ASP A 206 -13.84 -7.56 13.07
C ASP A 206 -12.85 -7.42 14.23
N ASN A 207 -13.33 -7.61 15.47
CA ASN A 207 -12.51 -7.59 16.67
C ASN A 207 -11.47 -8.71 16.68
N TYR A 208 -11.77 -9.88 16.10
CA TYR A 208 -10.81 -10.99 16.05
C TYR A 208 -9.62 -10.67 15.13
N VAL A 209 -9.85 -9.99 13.99
CA VAL A 209 -8.75 -9.52 13.13
C VAL A 209 -7.87 -8.53 13.90
N SER A 210 -8.44 -7.57 14.61
CA SER A 210 -7.64 -6.57 15.34
C SER A 210 -6.75 -7.21 16.40
N ARG A 211 -7.31 -8.07 17.26
CA ARG A 211 -6.55 -8.81 18.28
C ARG A 211 -5.45 -9.69 17.68
N PHE A 212 -5.68 -10.24 16.49
CA PHE A 212 -4.66 -11.00 15.78
C PHE A 212 -3.47 -10.12 15.39
N TYR A 213 -3.72 -8.90 14.90
CA TYR A 213 -2.67 -7.92 14.61
C TYR A 213 -1.90 -7.49 15.85
N GLU A 214 -2.60 -7.14 16.94
CA GLU A 214 -2.00 -6.76 18.22
C GLU A 214 -1.04 -7.86 18.71
N LYS A 215 -1.54 -9.11 18.81
CA LYS A 215 -0.76 -10.27 19.22
C LYS A 215 0.50 -10.46 18.35
N VAL A 216 0.38 -10.33 17.03
CA VAL A 216 1.50 -10.54 16.10
C VAL A 216 2.51 -9.39 16.18
N ASN A 217 2.07 -8.15 16.33
CA ASN A 217 2.95 -7.00 16.43
C ASN A 217 3.69 -6.97 17.78
N GLU A 218 2.98 -7.15 18.89
CA GLU A 218 3.56 -7.24 20.24
C GLU A 218 4.62 -8.34 20.31
N TYR A 219 4.31 -9.54 19.82
CA TYR A 219 5.28 -10.64 19.82
C TYR A 219 6.58 -10.28 19.08
N TRP A 220 6.47 -9.62 17.92
CA TRP A 220 7.63 -9.24 17.11
C TRP A 220 8.48 -8.16 17.77
N ILE A 221 7.83 -7.20 18.44
CA ILE A 221 8.50 -6.14 19.21
C ILE A 221 9.27 -6.78 20.37
N ASP A 222 8.59 -7.58 21.18
CA ASP A 222 9.12 -8.16 22.42
C ASP A 222 10.25 -9.19 22.20
N ASN A 223 10.23 -9.90 21.06
CA ASN A 223 11.17 -11.00 20.77
C ASN A 223 12.23 -10.66 19.72
N SER A 224 12.31 -9.39 19.33
CA SER A 224 13.23 -8.91 18.28
C SER A 224 14.71 -9.21 18.58
N HIS A 225 15.10 -9.13 19.85
CA HIS A 225 16.48 -9.40 20.32
C HIS A 225 16.73 -10.86 20.74
N THR A 226 15.71 -11.72 20.72
CA THR A 226 15.80 -13.10 21.21
C THR A 226 15.57 -14.09 20.06
N SER A 227 14.35 -14.65 19.97
CA SER A 227 14.01 -15.71 19.02
C SER A 227 13.97 -15.23 17.56
N LEU A 228 13.92 -13.92 17.32
CA LEU A 228 13.82 -13.29 16.00
C LEU A 228 15.13 -12.65 15.51
N ALA A 229 16.21 -12.67 16.31
CA ALA A 229 17.45 -11.96 16.01
C ALA A 229 18.15 -12.38 14.70
N ASN A 230 17.89 -13.60 14.21
CA ASN A 230 18.47 -14.13 12.97
C ASN A 230 17.56 -13.98 11.74
N ILE A 231 16.43 -13.29 11.86
CA ILE A 231 15.43 -13.19 10.79
C ILE A 231 15.62 -11.88 10.02
N THR A 232 15.67 -11.98 8.70
CA THR A 232 15.68 -10.82 7.80
C THR A 232 14.37 -10.74 7.05
N ILE A 233 13.70 -9.58 7.07
CA ILE A 233 12.44 -9.36 6.39
C ILE A 233 12.50 -8.19 5.40
N LEU A 234 12.05 -8.42 4.16
CA LEU A 234 11.84 -7.38 3.16
C LEU A 234 10.34 -7.17 2.96
N SER A 235 9.83 -5.97 3.20
CA SER A 235 8.46 -5.57 2.88
C SER A 235 8.43 -4.62 1.68
N THR A 236 7.60 -4.92 0.69
CA THR A 236 7.39 -4.06 -0.49
C THR A 236 5.93 -3.66 -0.65
N GLY A 237 5.63 -2.36 -0.61
CA GLY A 237 4.29 -1.81 -0.93
C GLY A 237 4.11 -1.53 -2.44
N GLY A 238 2.88 -1.59 -2.95
CA GLY A 238 2.59 -1.43 -4.39
C GLY A 238 2.58 0.03 -4.90
N GLY A 239 2.62 1.02 -4.02
CA GLY A 239 2.52 2.43 -4.38
C GLY A 239 1.08 2.86 -4.64
N GLU A 240 0.87 3.82 -5.54
CA GLU A 240 -0.44 4.46 -5.74
C GLU A 240 -1.51 3.58 -6.41
N ARG A 241 -1.09 2.57 -7.18
CA ARG A 241 -1.99 1.60 -7.82
C ARG A 241 -2.58 0.60 -6.84
N ASP A 242 -1.96 0.44 -5.66
CA ASP A 242 -2.53 -0.40 -4.60
C ASP A 242 -3.52 0.41 -3.75
N TYR A 243 -4.78 0.38 -4.16
CA TYR A 243 -5.88 0.99 -3.41
C TYR A 243 -6.38 0.10 -2.26
N GLN A 244 -5.98 -1.18 -2.21
CA GLN A 244 -6.42 -2.11 -1.17
C GLN A 244 -5.57 -1.97 0.07
N VAL A 245 -4.25 -1.83 -0.09
CA VAL A 245 -3.30 -1.70 1.02
C VAL A 245 -2.48 -0.41 0.84
N PRO A 246 -2.73 0.63 1.66
CA PRO A 246 -2.00 1.88 1.55
C PRO A 246 -0.54 1.66 1.97
N VAL A 247 0.37 2.45 1.39
CA VAL A 247 1.82 2.31 1.59
C VAL A 247 2.21 2.35 3.07
N TRP A 248 1.62 3.24 3.87
CA TRP A 248 1.93 3.33 5.30
C TRP A 248 1.66 2.01 6.04
N ALA A 249 0.66 1.23 5.62
CA ALA A 249 0.33 -0.03 6.26
C ALA A 249 1.38 -1.11 5.99
N THR A 250 2.15 -0.97 4.90
CA THR A 250 3.20 -1.92 4.50
C THR A 250 4.53 -1.72 5.24
N SER A 251 4.65 -0.65 6.04
CA SER A 251 5.87 -0.39 6.80
C SER A 251 6.06 -1.41 7.94
N LEU A 252 7.31 -1.76 8.20
CA LEU A 252 7.77 -2.54 9.34
C LEU A 252 8.27 -1.68 10.51
N ASP A 253 8.20 -0.36 10.38
CA ASP A 253 8.67 0.57 11.42
C ASP A 253 7.95 0.31 12.75
N ASN A 254 8.70 0.40 13.85
CA ASN A 254 8.25 0.11 15.21
C ASN A 254 7.73 -1.32 15.45
N ILE A 255 7.88 -2.23 14.48
CA ILE A 255 7.47 -3.64 14.60
C ILE A 255 8.69 -4.56 14.51
N VAL A 256 9.60 -4.26 13.58
CA VAL A 256 10.84 -5.02 13.36
C VAL A 256 12.01 -4.15 13.77
N LEU A 257 12.97 -4.74 14.49
CA LEU A 257 14.18 -4.03 14.91
C LEU A 257 14.94 -3.48 13.69
N ASN A 258 15.44 -2.25 13.84
CA ASN A 258 16.29 -1.61 12.85
C ASN A 258 17.51 -2.50 12.55
N GLY A 259 17.75 -2.76 11.27
CA GLY A 259 18.80 -3.69 10.86
C GLY A 259 18.38 -5.16 10.82
N LEU A 260 17.10 -5.50 10.97
CA LEU A 260 16.54 -6.82 10.61
C LEU A 260 15.47 -6.73 9.51
N GLY A 261 14.87 -5.55 9.33
CA GLY A 261 13.82 -5.29 8.34
C GLY A 261 14.18 -4.21 7.33
N ILE A 262 13.64 -4.32 6.12
CA ILE A 262 13.67 -3.30 5.07
C ILE A 262 12.24 -3.05 4.59
N SER A 263 11.78 -1.80 4.64
CA SER A 263 10.51 -1.36 4.07
C SER A 263 10.77 -0.53 2.82
N THR A 264 10.11 -0.86 1.71
CA THR A 264 10.24 -0.11 0.45
C THR A 264 8.93 -0.14 -0.35
N VAL A 265 8.88 0.61 -1.45
CA VAL A 265 7.75 0.66 -2.39
C VAL A 265 8.24 0.32 -3.78
N THR A 266 7.42 -0.37 -4.58
CA THR A 266 7.81 -0.80 -5.93
C THR A 266 8.22 0.34 -6.87
N THR A 267 7.73 1.56 -6.65
CA THR A 267 8.13 2.77 -7.38
C THR A 267 9.56 3.22 -7.04
N SER A 268 10.06 2.86 -5.86
CA SER A 268 11.40 3.22 -5.36
C SER A 268 12.48 2.22 -5.75
N ILE A 269 12.08 0.98 -6.04
CA ILE A 269 13.00 -0.10 -6.33
C ILE A 269 13.72 0.18 -7.66
N PRO A 270 15.07 0.27 -7.67
CA PRO A 270 15.85 0.45 -8.89
C PRO A 270 15.58 -0.65 -9.92
N ASN A 271 15.53 -0.31 -11.20
CA ASN A 271 15.12 -1.20 -12.31
C ASN A 271 13.68 -1.71 -12.27
N ALA A 272 12.90 -1.38 -11.22
CA ALA A 272 11.45 -1.54 -11.22
C ALA A 272 10.75 -0.25 -11.61
N TRP A 273 10.85 0.79 -10.78
CA TRP A 273 10.25 2.12 -11.00
C TRP A 273 8.79 2.10 -11.48
N VAL A 274 8.00 1.18 -10.95
CA VAL A 274 6.60 0.99 -11.35
C VAL A 274 5.73 0.89 -10.12
N SER A 275 4.59 1.58 -10.14
CA SER A 275 3.53 1.25 -9.21
C SER A 275 2.86 -0.05 -9.64
N THR A 276 2.52 -0.91 -8.68
CA THR A 276 1.80 -2.17 -8.90
C THR A 276 0.43 -2.08 -8.23
N ASP A 277 -0.61 -2.59 -8.89
CA ASP A 277 -1.85 -2.85 -8.17
C ASP A 277 -1.69 -4.03 -7.21
N HIS A 278 -2.66 -4.18 -6.31
CA HIS A 278 -2.58 -5.10 -5.18
C HIS A 278 -2.22 -6.53 -5.60
N LEU A 279 -2.79 -7.02 -6.71
CA LEU A 279 -2.54 -8.37 -7.20
C LEU A 279 -1.29 -8.42 -8.08
N CYS A 280 -1.06 -7.39 -8.89
CA CYS A 280 0.02 -7.35 -9.86
C CYS A 280 1.41 -7.46 -9.24
N THR A 281 1.57 -7.05 -7.97
CA THR A 281 2.84 -7.11 -7.25
C THR A 281 3.53 -8.49 -7.30
N VAL A 282 2.77 -9.60 -7.36
CA VAL A 282 3.33 -10.97 -7.33
C VAL A 282 3.75 -11.51 -8.70
N TRP A 283 3.23 -10.96 -9.80
CA TRP A 283 3.57 -11.39 -11.16
C TRP A 283 4.23 -10.30 -12.00
N CYS A 284 4.55 -9.17 -11.36
CA CYS A 284 5.21 -8.09 -12.04
C CYS A 284 6.63 -8.46 -12.42
N ARG A 285 6.96 -8.48 -13.71
CA ARG A 285 8.27 -8.94 -14.21
C ARG A 285 9.42 -8.20 -13.56
N GLN A 286 9.31 -6.88 -13.43
CA GLN A 286 10.27 -6.04 -12.74
C GLN A 286 10.57 -6.55 -11.32
N ILE A 287 9.52 -6.72 -10.51
CA ILE A 287 9.61 -7.11 -9.10
C ILE A 287 10.07 -8.56 -8.96
N VAL A 288 9.49 -9.46 -9.75
CA VAL A 288 9.83 -10.89 -9.79
C VAL A 288 11.32 -11.10 -10.12
N LEU A 289 11.86 -10.36 -11.09
CA LEU A 289 13.28 -10.46 -11.45
C LEU A 289 14.20 -9.97 -10.32
N ILE A 290 13.80 -8.91 -9.60
CA ILE A 290 14.60 -8.34 -8.51
C ILE A 290 14.61 -9.28 -7.30
N ILE A 291 13.45 -9.80 -6.90
CA ILE A 291 13.33 -10.78 -5.82
C ILE A 291 14.18 -12.01 -6.14
N ASN A 292 14.05 -12.57 -7.35
CA ASN A 292 14.85 -13.73 -7.74
C ASN A 292 16.35 -13.41 -7.79
N ARG A 293 16.77 -12.26 -8.31
CA ARG A 293 18.20 -11.88 -8.28
C ARG A 293 18.75 -11.80 -6.86
N ALA A 294 18.01 -11.18 -5.94
CA ALA A 294 18.39 -11.11 -4.53
C ALA A 294 18.48 -12.51 -3.89
N LEU A 295 17.50 -13.39 -4.12
CA LEU A 295 17.53 -14.77 -3.62
C LEU A 295 18.77 -15.54 -4.09
N PHE A 296 19.11 -15.44 -5.37
CA PHE A 296 20.28 -16.12 -5.93
C PHE A 296 21.60 -15.56 -5.37
N ASP A 297 21.70 -14.26 -5.13
CA ASP A 297 22.92 -13.66 -4.54
C ASP A 297 23.08 -13.94 -3.04
N MET A 298 21.99 -14.35 -2.36
CA MET A 298 22.03 -14.83 -0.97
C MET A 298 22.48 -16.29 -0.82
N VAL A 299 22.60 -17.06 -1.91
CA VAL A 299 22.98 -18.49 -1.84
C VAL A 299 24.47 -18.66 -1.55
N ASP A 300 24.84 -19.27 -0.44
CA ASP A 300 26.22 -19.68 -0.17
C ASP A 300 26.61 -20.85 -1.11
N ARG A 301 27.74 -20.71 -1.82
CA ARG A 301 28.21 -21.71 -2.80
C ARG A 301 28.80 -22.95 -2.16
N ASN A 302 29.19 -22.88 -0.88
CA ASN A 302 29.72 -24.04 -0.17
C ASN A 302 28.60 -24.98 0.26
N THR A 303 27.48 -24.42 0.69
CA THR A 303 26.32 -25.18 1.19
C THR A 303 25.22 -25.37 0.15
N ASN A 304 25.21 -24.56 -0.91
CA ASN A 304 24.12 -24.44 -1.87
C ASN A 304 22.77 -24.11 -1.21
N GLN A 305 22.81 -23.39 -0.08
CA GLN A 305 21.65 -22.93 0.69
C GLN A 305 21.72 -21.42 0.89
N ILE A 306 20.61 -20.80 1.30
CA ILE A 306 20.62 -19.39 1.71
C ILE A 306 21.57 -19.23 2.91
N THR A 307 22.45 -18.23 2.83
CA THR A 307 23.41 -17.94 3.91
C THR A 307 22.71 -17.63 5.24
N SER A 308 23.27 -18.11 6.35
CA SER A 308 22.80 -17.78 7.69
C SER A 308 23.18 -16.36 8.12
N ASN A 309 24.19 -15.75 7.49
CA ASN A 309 24.70 -14.43 7.85
C ASN A 309 23.63 -13.33 7.60
N VAL A 310 23.17 -12.71 8.69
CA VAL A 310 22.13 -11.67 8.69
C VAL A 310 22.59 -10.43 7.92
N ASP A 311 23.78 -9.91 8.22
CA ASP A 311 24.33 -8.71 7.59
C ASP A 311 24.48 -8.86 6.08
N PHE A 312 24.92 -10.04 5.63
CA PHE A 312 25.08 -10.30 4.21
C PHE A 312 23.73 -10.38 3.48
N ARG A 313 22.71 -10.99 4.08
CA ARG A 313 21.35 -11.02 3.51
C ARG A 313 20.78 -9.62 3.39
N LEU A 314 20.90 -8.81 4.43
CA LEU A 314 20.44 -7.42 4.42
C LEU A 314 21.21 -6.58 3.41
N LYS A 315 22.53 -6.77 3.30
CA LYS A 315 23.34 -6.13 2.27
C LYS A 315 22.81 -6.43 0.87
N VAL A 316 22.57 -7.71 0.56
CA VAL A 316 22.01 -8.12 -0.75
C VAL A 316 20.65 -7.47 -0.98
N LEU A 317 19.73 -7.57 -0.01
CA LEU A 317 18.38 -6.99 -0.13
C LEU A 317 18.45 -5.47 -0.35
N ASN A 318 19.21 -4.75 0.48
CA ASN A 318 19.38 -3.29 0.41
C ASN A 318 20.00 -2.84 -0.93
N THR A 319 20.99 -3.59 -1.43
CA THR A 319 21.57 -3.35 -2.76
C THR A 319 20.53 -3.47 -3.86
N TYR A 320 19.65 -4.48 -3.83
CA TYR A 320 18.65 -4.65 -4.88
C TYR A 320 17.46 -3.69 -4.79
N VAL A 321 17.08 -3.23 -3.60
CA VAL A 321 15.84 -2.44 -3.41
C VAL A 321 16.04 -0.95 -3.16
N HIS A 322 17.24 -0.50 -2.77
CA HIS A 322 17.54 0.92 -2.55
C HIS A 322 18.77 1.39 -3.34
N ASN A 323 19.86 0.62 -3.31
CA ASN A 323 21.19 1.10 -3.70
C ASN A 323 21.77 0.36 -4.91
N HIS A 324 20.94 -0.01 -5.89
CA HIS A 324 21.44 -0.81 -7.02
C HIS A 324 22.27 0.06 -7.97
N PRO A 325 23.56 -0.25 -8.18
CA PRO A 325 24.49 0.63 -8.91
C PRO A 325 24.33 0.64 -10.44
N GLY A 326 23.27 0.04 -10.96
CA GLY A 326 23.12 -0.24 -12.40
C GLY A 326 24.19 -1.19 -12.95
N LYS A 327 24.84 -1.98 -12.08
CA LYS A 327 25.82 -3.00 -12.48
C LYS A 327 25.11 -4.23 -13.05
N ILE A 328 25.82 -4.92 -13.93
CA ILE A 328 25.32 -6.08 -14.68
C ILE A 328 25.83 -7.35 -14.01
N GLY A 329 24.99 -8.38 -13.98
CA GLY A 329 25.34 -9.66 -13.38
C GLY A 329 25.21 -9.69 -11.84
N PRO A 330 25.61 -10.82 -11.22
CA PRO A 330 25.45 -11.05 -9.78
C PRO A 330 26.37 -10.15 -8.95
N MET A 331 25.95 -9.78 -7.74
CA MET A 331 26.70 -8.88 -6.86
C MET A 331 28.14 -9.35 -6.58
N ARG A 332 28.35 -10.67 -6.57
CA ARG A 332 29.66 -11.28 -6.29
C ARG A 332 30.67 -11.11 -7.42
N SER A 333 30.25 -10.83 -8.65
CA SER A 333 31.16 -10.60 -9.77
C SER A 333 31.68 -9.16 -9.84
N TRP A 334 31.13 -8.25 -9.04
CA TRP A 334 31.49 -6.83 -9.09
C TRP A 334 32.89 -6.60 -8.53
N LYS A 335 33.76 -6.04 -9.38
CA LYS A 335 35.17 -5.78 -9.05
C LYS A 335 35.32 -4.53 -8.19
N LYS A 336 36.09 -4.64 -7.10
CA LYS A 336 36.48 -3.49 -6.24
C LYS A 336 37.62 -2.65 -6.84
N LYS A 337 38.59 -3.30 -7.50
CA LYS A 337 39.72 -2.65 -8.18
C LYS A 337 39.70 -2.98 -9.66
N ILE A 338 40.12 -2.02 -10.47
CA ILE A 338 40.20 -2.13 -11.93
C ILE A 338 41.66 -1.99 -12.34
N ASN A 339 42.14 -2.91 -13.17
CA ASN A 339 43.47 -2.84 -13.76
C ASN A 339 43.40 -1.99 -15.03
N ILE A 340 44.24 -0.96 -15.12
CA ILE A 340 44.25 -0.03 -16.23
C ILE A 340 45.14 -0.59 -17.34
N GLU A 341 44.58 -0.71 -18.55
CA GLU A 341 45.31 -1.20 -19.71
C GLU A 341 46.32 -0.15 -20.20
N ALA A 342 47.61 -0.47 -20.14
CA ALA A 342 48.70 0.44 -20.50
C ALA A 342 48.60 1.00 -21.93
N LYS A 343 48.08 0.20 -22.88
CA LYS A 343 47.97 0.56 -24.31
C LYS A 343 46.72 1.36 -24.68
N ALA A 344 45.74 1.47 -23.78
CA ALA A 344 44.51 2.18 -24.08
C ALA A 344 44.74 3.71 -24.11
N PRO A 345 44.01 4.47 -24.94
CA PRO A 345 44.05 5.93 -24.94
C PRO A 345 43.68 6.51 -23.57
N TRP A 346 44.43 7.53 -23.14
CA TRP A 346 44.22 8.29 -21.91
C TRP A 346 44.04 9.75 -22.28
N ILE A 347 42.82 10.23 -22.12
CA ILE A 347 42.38 11.52 -22.59
C ILE A 347 42.20 12.39 -21.35
N LEU A 348 43.20 13.22 -21.06
CA LEU A 348 43.12 14.17 -19.95
C LEU A 348 42.20 15.34 -20.34
N LYS A 349 41.29 15.69 -19.44
CA LYS A 349 40.30 16.75 -19.60
C LYS A 349 40.31 17.62 -18.35
N GLU A 350 40.81 18.85 -18.50
CA GLU A 350 40.93 19.82 -17.39
C GLU A 350 39.64 20.63 -17.15
N GLU A 351 38.66 20.49 -18.05
CA GLU A 351 37.35 21.15 -17.97
C GLU A 351 36.56 20.60 -16.76
N THR A 352 35.90 21.48 -16.00
CA THR A 352 35.02 21.09 -14.87
C THR A 352 33.74 20.39 -15.31
N SER A 353 33.40 20.49 -16.60
CA SER A 353 32.31 19.76 -17.23
C SER A 353 32.80 19.08 -18.50
N LEU A 354 32.44 17.81 -18.66
CA LEU A 354 32.84 16.95 -19.76
C LEU A 354 31.61 16.30 -20.38
N ARG A 355 31.61 16.21 -21.71
CA ARG A 355 30.69 15.38 -22.45
C ARG A 355 31.45 14.55 -23.47
N TYR A 356 31.18 13.26 -23.46
CA TYR A 356 31.71 12.30 -24.40
C TYR A 356 30.54 11.53 -24.99
N SER A 357 30.44 11.49 -26.32
CA SER A 357 29.46 10.67 -27.02
C SER A 357 30.10 10.08 -28.26
N GLU A 358 29.89 8.78 -28.49
CA GLU A 358 30.39 8.06 -29.67
C GLU A 358 29.36 7.02 -30.08
N GLU A 359 28.99 6.98 -31.36
CA GLU A 359 27.97 6.05 -31.86
C GLU A 359 28.38 4.58 -31.70
N ARG A 360 29.67 4.29 -31.84
CA ARG A 360 30.24 2.94 -31.69
C ARG A 360 31.64 3.02 -31.10
N VAL A 361 31.83 2.40 -29.94
CA VAL A 361 33.14 2.34 -29.29
C VAL A 361 33.82 1.03 -29.65
N THR A 362 34.89 1.09 -30.45
CA THR A 362 35.63 -0.10 -30.92
C THR A 362 36.78 -0.50 -30.01
N LYS A 363 37.34 0.43 -29.23
CA LYS A 363 38.49 0.22 -28.34
C LYS A 363 38.24 0.86 -26.99
N LEU A 364 38.79 0.25 -25.94
CA LEU A 364 38.76 0.79 -24.58
C LEU A 364 39.47 2.14 -24.53
N LYS A 365 38.85 3.14 -23.91
CA LYS A 365 39.42 4.48 -23.72
C LYS A 365 39.20 4.92 -22.27
N TYR A 366 40.14 5.70 -21.74
CA TYR A 366 40.04 6.31 -20.43
C TYR A 366 39.95 7.82 -20.58
N VAL A 367 38.87 8.42 -20.08
CA VAL A 367 38.77 9.88 -19.97
C VAL A 367 39.02 10.27 -18.53
N VAL A 368 39.99 11.15 -18.32
CA VAL A 368 40.55 11.42 -17.00
C VAL A 368 40.32 12.88 -16.65
N ILE A 369 39.71 13.10 -15.49
CA ILE A 369 39.33 14.42 -15.00
C ILE A 369 40.07 14.64 -13.66
N PRO A 370 40.86 15.71 -13.53
CA PRO A 370 41.47 16.04 -12.24
C PRO A 370 40.38 16.40 -11.22
N VAL A 371 40.56 16.01 -9.97
CA VAL A 371 39.64 16.40 -8.89
C VAL A 371 39.85 17.90 -8.64
N ALA A 372 38.88 18.72 -9.06
CA ALA A 372 38.96 20.17 -8.94
C ALA A 372 38.84 20.60 -7.46
N ALA A 373 39.74 21.48 -7.00
CA ALA A 373 39.87 21.83 -5.58
C ALA A 373 39.51 23.30 -5.25
N LYS A 374 38.89 24.06 -6.16
CA LYS A 374 38.48 25.45 -5.88
C LYS A 374 37.00 25.67 -6.20
N ASP A 375 36.26 26.07 -5.18
CA ASP A 375 34.87 26.56 -5.17
C ASP A 375 33.73 25.58 -5.52
N LEU A 376 34.04 24.33 -5.89
CA LEU A 376 33.07 23.28 -6.20
C LEU A 376 33.04 22.20 -5.11
N ASP A 377 31.86 21.71 -4.77
CA ASP A 377 31.64 20.81 -3.63
C ASP A 377 30.90 19.50 -4.00
N GLN A 378 30.36 19.41 -5.23
CA GLN A 378 29.65 18.23 -5.73
C GLN A 378 30.23 17.74 -7.06
N PHE A 379 30.20 16.42 -7.26
CA PHE A 379 30.55 15.75 -8.51
C PHE A 379 29.40 14.85 -8.97
N ILE A 380 28.97 15.02 -10.22
CA ILE A 380 28.03 14.09 -10.86
C ILE A 380 28.64 13.50 -12.13
N ALA A 381 28.48 12.20 -12.32
CA ALA A 381 28.71 11.54 -13.59
C ALA A 381 27.49 10.72 -13.98
N VAL A 382 27.10 10.77 -15.26
CA VAL A 382 26.00 10.00 -15.85
C VAL A 382 26.53 9.24 -17.05
N SER A 383 26.18 7.96 -17.14
CA SER A 383 26.67 7.08 -18.19
C SER A 383 25.63 6.04 -18.60
N ASN A 384 25.63 5.64 -19.87
CA ASN A 384 24.91 4.45 -20.36
C ASN A 384 25.88 3.29 -20.72
N VAL A 385 27.16 3.38 -20.32
CA VAL A 385 28.19 2.38 -20.67
C VAL A 385 27.77 1.00 -20.17
N HIS A 386 27.81 -0.02 -21.02
CA HIS A 386 27.45 -1.39 -20.67
C HIS A 386 28.59 -2.13 -19.91
N SER A 387 29.04 -1.57 -18.80
CA SER A 387 30.12 -2.10 -17.94
C SER A 387 29.78 -1.95 -16.46
N ASP A 388 30.24 -2.89 -15.63
CA ASP A 388 30.16 -2.84 -14.17
C ASP A 388 31.23 -1.92 -13.54
N SER A 389 32.14 -1.42 -14.36
CA SER A 389 33.36 -0.70 -14.00
C SER A 389 33.53 0.46 -14.98
N TRP A 390 32.71 1.49 -14.81
CA TRP A 390 32.61 2.63 -15.73
C TRP A 390 33.17 3.94 -15.17
N VAL A 391 33.36 4.01 -13.85
CA VAL A 391 33.96 5.15 -13.14
C VAL A 391 34.83 4.66 -12.01
N CYS A 392 36.03 5.21 -11.89
CA CYS A 392 36.97 4.85 -10.83
C CYS A 392 37.83 6.04 -10.40
N GLY A 393 38.30 6.00 -9.15
CA GLY A 393 39.21 7.00 -8.58
C GLY A 393 40.64 6.47 -8.58
N CYS A 394 41.60 7.34 -8.87
CA CYS A 394 43.01 7.02 -8.75
C CYS A 394 43.86 8.19 -8.23
N ASN A 395 44.97 7.86 -7.56
CA ASN A 395 46.04 8.79 -7.30
C ASN A 395 47.22 8.52 -8.24
N ILE A 396 47.53 9.46 -9.14
CA ILE A 396 48.70 9.35 -10.04
C ILE A 396 49.98 9.56 -9.20
N PRO A 397 50.88 8.57 -9.12
CA PRO A 397 52.13 8.70 -8.37
C PRO A 397 53.07 9.76 -8.97
N GLU A 398 53.87 10.40 -8.13
CA GLU A 398 54.90 11.35 -8.58
C GLU A 398 55.82 10.71 -9.64
N GLY A 399 56.05 11.43 -10.75
CA GLY A 399 56.86 10.96 -11.88
C GLY A 399 56.15 10.02 -12.86
N LYS A 400 54.92 9.57 -12.59
CA LYS A 400 54.09 8.82 -13.54
C LYS A 400 53.05 9.73 -14.20
N GLN A 401 52.69 9.41 -15.45
CA GLN A 401 51.61 10.10 -16.16
C GLN A 401 50.26 9.40 -16.03
N ARG A 402 50.24 8.16 -15.53
CA ARG A 402 49.06 7.29 -15.47
C ARG A 402 49.09 6.40 -14.24
N CYS A 403 47.92 5.90 -13.90
CA CYS A 403 47.74 4.86 -12.91
C CYS A 403 47.80 3.46 -13.50
N ASP A 404 48.30 2.50 -12.73
CA ASP A 404 48.27 1.08 -13.09
C ASP A 404 46.97 0.40 -12.63
N THR A 405 46.39 0.88 -11.52
CA THR A 405 45.12 0.39 -10.96
C THR A 405 44.28 1.55 -10.44
N CYS A 406 42.95 1.43 -10.47
CA CYS A 406 42.03 2.39 -9.87
C CYS A 406 40.96 1.71 -8.99
N THR A 407 40.42 2.45 -8.02
CA THR A 407 39.34 1.99 -7.13
C THR A 407 38.00 2.20 -7.81
N ASN A 408 37.20 1.13 -7.95
CA ASN A 408 35.91 1.21 -8.64
C ASN A 408 34.92 2.05 -7.84
N LEU A 409 34.52 3.21 -8.36
CA LEU A 409 33.54 4.11 -7.74
C LEU A 409 32.11 3.79 -8.19
N ALA A 410 31.93 2.89 -9.17
CA ALA A 410 30.60 2.51 -9.63
C ALA A 410 29.76 1.81 -8.54
N ASP A 411 30.38 1.29 -7.47
CA ASP A 411 29.65 0.76 -6.31
C ASP A 411 28.86 1.84 -5.54
N LYS A 412 29.28 3.11 -5.64
CA LYS A 412 28.54 4.28 -5.11
C LYS A 412 27.52 4.82 -6.12
N GLY A 413 27.29 4.10 -7.23
CA GLY A 413 26.37 4.52 -8.28
C GLY A 413 24.93 4.14 -8.01
N HIS A 414 24.05 4.61 -8.88
CA HIS A 414 22.64 4.29 -8.90
C HIS A 414 22.16 4.10 -10.34
N ALA A 415 21.30 3.09 -10.55
CA ALA A 415 20.59 2.93 -11.81
C ALA A 415 19.65 4.12 -12.07
N LEU A 416 19.44 4.48 -13.33
CA LEU A 416 18.58 5.57 -13.78
C LEU A 416 17.67 5.13 -14.92
N LEU A 417 16.51 5.75 -15.04
CA LEU A 417 15.57 5.51 -16.15
C LEU A 417 16.13 6.00 -17.50
N PRO A 418 15.66 5.41 -18.63
CA PRO A 418 14.76 4.26 -18.72
C PRO A 418 15.51 2.93 -18.53
N ARG A 419 14.83 1.89 -18.03
CA ARG A 419 15.45 0.60 -17.64
C ARG A 419 16.32 -0.04 -18.72
N ASN A 420 15.93 0.03 -19.98
CA ASN A 420 16.63 -0.64 -21.08
C ASN A 420 17.85 0.14 -21.59
N SER A 421 18.02 1.40 -21.17
CA SER A 421 19.14 2.26 -21.61
C SER A 421 20.46 1.97 -20.88
N ASN A 422 20.44 1.17 -19.80
CA ASN A 422 21.55 1.01 -18.86
C ASN A 422 22.10 2.33 -18.29
N LYS A 423 21.31 3.41 -18.32
CA LYS A 423 21.66 4.67 -17.69
C LYS A 423 21.88 4.47 -16.19
N LYS A 424 22.92 5.11 -15.69
CA LYS A 424 23.32 5.13 -14.29
C LYS A 424 24.06 6.41 -13.99
N TYR A 425 24.07 6.78 -12.72
CA TYR A 425 24.77 7.96 -12.27
C TYR A 425 25.55 7.68 -10.98
N VAL A 426 26.57 8.49 -10.75
CA VAL A 426 27.28 8.62 -9.48
C VAL A 426 27.15 10.07 -9.08
N LEU A 427 26.72 10.32 -7.85
CA LEU A 427 26.63 11.65 -7.25
C LEU A 427 27.39 11.60 -5.93
N LEU A 428 28.49 12.34 -5.85
CA LEU A 428 29.42 12.31 -4.72
C LEU A 428 29.73 13.71 -4.25
N GLU A 429 29.99 13.85 -2.96
CA GLU A 429 30.63 15.06 -2.45
C GLU A 429 32.11 15.06 -2.84
N VAL A 430 32.67 16.23 -3.12
CA VAL A 430 34.11 16.35 -3.42
C VAL A 430 34.97 15.90 -2.24
N SER A 431 34.46 16.02 -1.01
CA SER A 431 35.08 15.49 0.22
C SER A 431 35.29 13.96 0.15
N GLU A 432 34.37 13.21 -0.45
CA GLU A 432 34.48 11.76 -0.64
C GLU A 432 35.52 11.38 -1.70
N LEU A 433 35.99 12.35 -2.47
CA LEU A 433 36.98 12.18 -3.52
C LEU A 433 38.37 12.65 -3.10
N ALA A 434 38.52 13.17 -1.88
CA ALA A 434 39.77 13.76 -1.38
C ALA A 434 40.98 12.80 -1.38
N GLU A 435 40.74 11.49 -1.36
CA GLU A 435 41.78 10.46 -1.44
C GLU A 435 42.30 10.21 -2.87
N TYR A 436 41.68 10.81 -3.89
CA TYR A 436 42.02 10.65 -5.30
C TYR A 436 42.49 11.98 -5.90
N SER A 437 43.53 11.94 -6.75
CA SER A 437 43.90 13.12 -7.54
C SER A 437 43.12 13.21 -8.84
N HIS A 438 42.65 12.07 -9.38
CA HIS A 438 41.95 12.00 -10.66
C HIS A 438 40.79 11.01 -10.63
N ILE A 439 39.72 11.35 -11.34
CA ILE A 439 38.60 10.46 -11.66
C ILE A 439 38.76 9.97 -13.09
N ILE A 440 38.56 8.68 -13.30
CA ILE A 440 38.70 8.02 -14.59
C ILE A 440 37.34 7.47 -15.00
N LEU A 441 36.85 7.92 -16.15
CA LEU A 441 35.68 7.39 -16.82
C LEU A 441 36.13 6.33 -17.82
N VAL A 442 35.68 5.10 -17.62
CA VAL A 442 36.07 3.93 -18.40
C VAL A 442 35.07 3.72 -19.53
N ILE A 443 35.50 3.99 -20.76
CA ILE A 443 34.69 3.86 -21.96
C ILE A 443 35.01 2.50 -22.61
N ALA A 444 34.25 1.49 -22.17
CA ALA A 444 34.41 0.12 -22.67
C ALA A 444 33.84 -0.03 -24.09
N PRO A 445 34.39 -0.96 -24.91
CA PRO A 445 33.85 -1.27 -26.23
C PRO A 445 32.36 -1.64 -26.15
N ASN A 446 31.56 -1.04 -27.03
CA ASN A 446 30.12 -1.23 -27.03
C ASN A 446 29.55 -1.01 -28.44
N LEU A 447 28.54 -1.83 -28.80
CA LEU A 447 27.86 -1.72 -30.10
C LEU A 447 26.83 -0.57 -30.14
N PRO A 448 25.99 -0.35 -29.10
CA PRO A 448 25.13 0.82 -29.04
C PRO A 448 25.90 2.12 -28.77
N PRO A 449 25.29 3.29 -29.08
CA PRO A 449 25.86 4.60 -28.76
C PRO A 449 26.18 4.73 -27.27
N VAL A 450 27.40 5.20 -26.98
CA VAL A 450 27.86 5.46 -25.63
C VAL A 450 27.86 6.95 -25.37
N SER A 451 27.20 7.36 -24.29
CA SER A 451 27.21 8.70 -23.75
C SER A 451 27.72 8.66 -22.31
N VAL A 452 28.71 9.49 -22.04
CA VAL A 452 29.25 9.72 -20.70
C VAL A 452 29.36 11.22 -20.51
N SER A 453 28.75 11.74 -19.46
CA SER A 453 28.82 13.15 -19.09
C SER A 453 29.18 13.27 -17.62
N ALA A 454 30.00 14.26 -17.28
CA ALA A 454 30.39 14.53 -15.90
C ALA A 454 30.50 16.04 -15.66
N GLU A 455 30.18 16.48 -14.46
CA GLU A 455 30.19 17.89 -14.06
C GLU A 455 30.57 18.01 -12.59
N PHE A 456 31.52 18.88 -12.28
CA PHE A 456 31.70 19.44 -10.94
C PHE A 456 30.88 20.72 -10.83
N TYR A 457 30.13 20.88 -9.74
CA TYR A 457 29.25 22.04 -9.55
C TYR A 457 29.20 22.48 -8.09
N SER A 458 28.73 23.71 -7.84
CA SER A 458 28.47 24.24 -6.50
C SER A 458 27.04 23.94 -6.06
N SER A 459 26.87 23.31 -4.90
CA SER A 459 25.57 22.97 -4.32
C SER A 459 24.70 24.21 -4.08
N ASN A 460 25.31 25.36 -3.77
CA ASN A 460 24.60 26.64 -3.57
C ASN A 460 23.78 27.09 -4.79
N GLU A 461 24.21 26.72 -6.01
CA GLU A 461 23.52 27.10 -7.26
C GLU A 461 22.53 26.04 -7.76
N ARG A 462 22.73 24.77 -7.35
CA ARG A 462 21.98 23.61 -7.87
C ARG A 462 21.01 23.00 -6.86
N HIS A 463 21.21 23.24 -5.57
CA HIS A 463 20.35 22.78 -4.49
C HIS A 463 19.42 23.94 -4.09
N LEU A 464 18.28 24.00 -4.75
CA LEU A 464 17.32 25.08 -4.61
C LEU A 464 16.36 24.81 -3.46
N LEU A 465 15.98 25.86 -2.75
CA LEU A 465 14.87 25.84 -1.80
C LEU A 465 13.63 26.45 -2.46
N SER A 466 12.53 25.71 -2.45
CA SER A 466 11.30 26.12 -3.12
C SER A 466 10.13 26.10 -2.15
N PRO A 467 9.40 27.22 -1.96
CA PRO A 467 8.13 27.20 -1.27
C PRO A 467 7.07 26.52 -2.16
N LEU A 468 6.14 25.80 -1.55
CA LEU A 468 5.01 25.24 -2.30
C LEU A 468 3.91 26.31 -2.49
N PRO A 469 3.33 26.43 -3.69
CA PRO A 469 2.32 27.44 -3.94
C PRO A 469 1.05 27.19 -3.13
N THR A 470 0.23 28.23 -2.96
CA THR A 470 -1.09 28.11 -2.33
C THR A 470 -2.22 28.10 -3.37
N TRP A 471 -2.30 29.12 -4.21
CA TRP A 471 -3.35 29.27 -5.24
C TRP A 471 -2.85 29.84 -6.57
N PHE A 472 -1.54 30.08 -6.70
CA PHE A 472 -0.88 30.62 -7.89
C PHE A 472 0.17 29.64 -8.42
N THR A 473 0.62 29.85 -9.66
CA THR A 473 1.70 29.07 -10.28
C THR A 473 3.07 29.61 -9.89
N LEU A 474 4.02 28.74 -9.56
CA LEU A 474 5.44 29.11 -9.40
C LEU A 474 6.28 28.66 -10.61
N PRO A 475 6.86 29.60 -11.38
CA PRO A 475 7.80 29.29 -12.45
C PRO A 475 9.26 29.30 -11.96
N PHE A 476 10.09 28.42 -12.51
CA PHE A 476 11.54 28.40 -12.33
C PHE A 476 12.22 28.22 -13.68
N THR A 477 13.40 28.81 -13.83
CA THR A 477 14.27 28.65 -15.00
C THR A 477 15.60 28.06 -14.55
N PHE A 478 16.11 27.11 -15.33
CA PHE A 478 17.40 26.48 -15.03
C PHE A 478 18.50 27.04 -15.90
N SER A 479 19.74 26.98 -15.39
CA SER A 479 20.88 27.44 -16.18
C SER A 479 21.11 26.52 -17.37
N ARG A 480 21.66 27.10 -18.45
CA ARG A 480 21.97 26.34 -19.67
C ARG A 480 22.99 25.25 -19.35
N ASN A 481 22.92 24.13 -20.08
CA ASN A 481 23.91 23.06 -20.04
C ASN A 481 24.00 22.26 -18.72
N ALA A 482 23.17 22.56 -17.72
CA ALA A 482 23.15 21.88 -16.44
C ALA A 482 22.72 20.41 -16.55
N MET A 483 23.42 19.50 -15.88
CA MET A 483 23.05 18.09 -15.86
C MET A 483 22.11 17.74 -14.69
N TYR A 484 22.18 18.48 -13.59
CA TYR A 484 21.48 18.12 -12.37
C TYR A 484 21.02 19.31 -11.54
N TYR A 485 19.83 19.17 -10.97
CA TYR A 485 19.29 20.05 -9.93
C TYR A 485 18.65 19.22 -8.82
N ARG A 486 18.73 19.72 -7.59
CA ARG A 486 17.99 19.21 -6.44
C ARG A 486 17.14 20.35 -5.90
N MET A 487 15.83 20.15 -5.78
CA MET A 487 14.93 21.16 -5.21
C MET A 487 14.27 20.61 -3.96
N HIS A 488 14.48 21.29 -2.84
CA HIS A 488 13.96 20.97 -1.52
C HIS A 488 12.68 21.78 -1.26
N PHE A 489 11.60 21.12 -0.84
CA PHE A 489 10.31 21.78 -0.63
C PHE A 489 10.16 22.24 0.82
N GLN A 490 10.15 23.56 1.03
CA GLN A 490 10.04 24.20 2.36
C GLN A 490 8.59 24.16 2.87
N ASN A 491 8.14 23.05 3.46
CA ASN A 491 6.97 23.06 4.34
C ASN A 491 6.88 21.81 5.23
N LYS A 492 6.36 21.97 6.46
CA LYS A 492 5.78 20.85 7.24
C LYS A 492 4.49 20.43 6.54
N ASN A 493 4.65 19.51 5.59
CA ASN A 493 3.71 19.23 4.51
C ASN A 493 2.37 18.67 4.99
N ASN A 494 1.29 19.31 4.55
CA ASN A 494 -0.07 18.83 4.70
C ASN A 494 -0.29 17.63 3.76
N ILE A 495 -0.54 16.45 4.31
CA ILE A 495 -0.79 15.20 3.56
C ILE A 495 -1.96 15.32 2.56
N LEU A 496 -2.88 16.27 2.80
CA LEU A 496 -4.00 16.55 1.91
C LEU A 496 -3.61 17.29 0.64
N LYS A 497 -2.53 18.08 0.65
CA LYS A 497 -2.18 18.90 -0.50
C LYS A 497 -1.44 18.06 -1.55
N ALA A 498 -1.78 18.33 -2.81
CA ALA A 498 -1.09 17.79 -3.96
C ALA A 498 -0.67 18.91 -4.92
N TYR A 499 0.44 18.69 -5.63
CA TYR A 499 1.04 19.66 -6.54
C TYR A 499 1.45 18.99 -7.84
N ASN A 500 1.14 19.62 -8.97
CA ASN A 500 1.62 19.16 -10.28
C ASN A 500 2.89 19.93 -10.63
N ILE A 501 3.95 19.17 -10.90
CA ILE A 501 5.26 19.71 -11.29
C ILE A 501 5.46 19.38 -12.76
N HIS A 502 5.58 20.43 -13.57
CA HIS A 502 5.75 20.34 -15.01
C HIS A 502 7.18 20.75 -15.38
N LEU A 503 7.90 19.87 -16.07
CA LEU A 503 9.18 20.18 -16.69
C LEU A 503 8.94 20.45 -18.18
N ILE A 504 9.26 21.66 -18.62
CA ILE A 504 8.94 22.16 -19.96
C ILE A 504 10.25 22.43 -20.71
N PRO A 505 10.53 21.74 -21.82
CA PRO A 505 11.66 22.07 -22.68
C PRO A 505 11.37 23.42 -23.39
N GLN A 506 12.33 24.33 -23.34
CA GLN A 506 12.23 25.64 -23.99
C GLN A 506 12.90 25.61 -25.36
N ASN A 507 14.21 25.35 -25.37
CA ASN A 507 15.03 25.24 -26.59
C ASN A 507 15.91 24.00 -26.48
N CYS A 508 15.83 23.11 -27.45
CA CYS A 508 16.66 21.92 -27.54
C CYS A 508 17.47 21.93 -28.83
N LYS A 509 18.74 21.52 -28.77
CA LYS A 509 19.54 21.35 -29.97
C LYS A 509 18.98 20.19 -30.80
N THR A 510 18.73 20.44 -32.08
CA THR A 510 18.41 19.42 -33.09
C THR A 510 19.61 18.50 -33.26
N SER A 511 19.51 17.27 -32.74
CA SER A 511 20.48 16.20 -33.03
C SER A 511 19.90 15.29 -34.11
N SER A 512 20.76 14.81 -35.00
CA SER A 512 20.44 13.94 -36.14
C SER A 512 20.06 12.51 -35.77
N SER A 513 20.11 12.13 -34.50
CA SER A 513 19.65 10.84 -33.99
C SER A 513 18.40 11.02 -33.12
N GLU A 514 17.32 10.34 -33.50
CA GLU A 514 16.18 10.00 -32.64
C GLU A 514 16.66 8.98 -31.58
N ASP A 515 17.54 9.40 -30.69
CA ASP A 515 17.92 8.58 -29.54
C ASP A 515 16.79 8.66 -28.51
N ASP A 516 15.85 7.71 -28.60
CA ASP A 516 14.66 7.59 -27.74
C ASP A 516 15.01 7.62 -26.24
N ASP A 517 16.25 7.26 -25.89
CA ASP A 517 16.74 7.21 -24.52
C ASP A 517 17.39 8.52 -24.05
N ALA A 518 17.65 9.50 -24.93
CA ALA A 518 18.30 10.79 -24.61
C ALA A 518 17.40 11.79 -23.87
N GLY A 519 16.44 11.33 -23.07
CA GLY A 519 15.53 12.17 -22.29
C GLY A 519 16.08 12.67 -20.94
N SER A 520 15.21 13.39 -20.22
CA SER A 520 15.41 13.83 -18.84
C SER A 520 14.67 12.91 -17.85
N VAL A 521 15.10 12.88 -16.59
CA VAL A 521 14.46 12.12 -15.52
C VAL A 521 14.13 13.03 -14.34
N MET A 522 12.87 13.01 -13.91
CA MET A 522 12.46 13.56 -12.62
C MET A 522 12.34 12.45 -11.60
N SER A 523 12.87 12.66 -10.40
CA SER A 523 12.74 11.74 -9.27
C SER A 523 12.33 12.52 -8.03
N LEU A 524 11.15 12.22 -7.52
CA LEU A 524 10.66 12.75 -6.26
C LEU A 524 11.05 11.79 -5.14
N LYS A 525 11.69 12.28 -4.07
CA LYS A 525 12.17 11.46 -2.95
C LYS A 525 11.69 12.03 -1.61
N PHE A 526 11.40 11.13 -0.67
CA PHE A 526 10.94 11.48 0.67
C PHE A 526 11.90 10.90 1.71
N SER A 527 12.57 11.79 2.44
CA SER A 527 13.66 11.45 3.37
C SER A 527 13.25 10.52 4.53
N TRP A 528 11.97 10.50 4.93
CA TRP A 528 11.51 9.74 6.10
C TRP A 528 10.97 8.34 5.80
N THR A 529 10.69 8.00 4.54
CA THR A 529 10.04 6.71 4.17
C THR A 529 10.78 5.91 3.11
N ASN A 530 11.95 6.40 2.65
CA ASN A 530 12.65 5.89 1.47
C ASN A 530 11.76 5.77 0.22
N LEU A 531 10.64 6.50 0.21
CA LEU A 531 9.68 6.51 -0.87
C LEU A 531 10.18 7.42 -1.98
N SER A 532 9.98 6.98 -3.21
CA SER A 532 10.37 7.71 -4.39
C SER A 532 9.54 7.33 -5.60
N THR A 533 9.31 8.33 -6.44
CA THR A 533 8.57 8.21 -7.69
C THR A 533 9.43 8.78 -8.81
N TYR A 534 9.48 8.09 -9.93
CA TYR A 534 10.34 8.45 -11.05
C TYR A 534 9.51 8.67 -12.31
N LYS A 535 9.92 9.64 -13.12
CA LYS A 535 9.32 9.92 -14.42
C LYS A 535 10.41 10.18 -15.45
N PHE A 536 10.43 9.37 -16.50
CA PHE A 536 11.22 9.65 -17.70
C PHE A 536 10.44 10.58 -18.64
N ILE A 537 11.14 11.52 -19.24
CA ILE A 537 10.61 12.53 -20.15
C ILE A 537 11.47 12.49 -21.41
N ARG A 538 10.87 12.19 -22.55
CA ARG A 538 11.59 12.15 -23.82
C ARG A 538 12.13 13.54 -24.19
N LYS A 539 13.15 13.57 -25.04
CA LYS A 539 13.71 14.82 -25.56
C LYS A 539 12.59 15.61 -26.26
N ASN A 540 12.56 16.93 -26.08
CA ASN A 540 11.54 17.86 -26.62
C ASN A 540 10.09 17.68 -26.10
N GLU A 541 9.82 16.72 -25.21
CA GLU A 541 8.48 16.57 -24.61
C GLU A 541 8.41 17.27 -23.25
N ALA A 542 7.24 17.85 -22.93
CA ALA A 542 6.95 18.30 -21.58
C ALA A 542 6.58 17.10 -20.70
N GLY A 543 7.13 17.05 -19.49
CA GLY A 543 6.85 15.99 -18.52
C GLY A 543 6.10 16.50 -17.30
N ASN A 544 5.34 15.63 -16.65
CA ASN A 544 4.66 15.92 -15.40
C ASN A 544 4.92 14.85 -14.33
N ILE A 545 5.04 15.28 -13.08
CA ILE A 545 5.02 14.43 -11.90
C ILE A 545 4.19 15.13 -10.82
N THR A 546 3.41 14.35 -10.08
CA THR A 546 2.58 14.90 -9.00
C THR A 546 3.29 14.67 -7.67
N LEU A 547 3.57 15.75 -6.96
CA LEU A 547 3.97 15.71 -5.55
C LEU A 547 2.72 15.56 -4.71
N LYS A 548 2.54 14.37 -4.12
CA LYS A 548 1.50 14.09 -3.14
C LYS A 548 2.04 13.06 -2.15
N LEU A 549 1.80 13.28 -0.85
CA LEU A 549 2.34 12.42 0.19
C LEU A 549 1.51 11.14 0.33
N LEU A 550 2.16 9.97 0.35
CA LEU A 550 1.50 8.68 0.59
C LEU A 550 1.64 8.21 2.04
N VAL A 551 2.70 8.68 2.70
CA VAL A 551 2.97 8.45 4.10
C VAL A 551 3.22 9.80 4.75
N PRO A 552 2.54 10.10 5.86
CA PRO A 552 2.78 11.33 6.60
C PRO A 552 4.19 11.39 7.18
N ILE A 553 4.63 12.61 7.51
CA ILE A 553 5.86 12.85 8.25
C ILE A 553 5.57 12.51 9.73
N PRO A 554 6.32 11.61 10.37
CA PRO A 554 6.19 11.35 11.80
C PRO A 554 6.58 12.59 12.63
N ASP A 555 5.84 12.85 13.71
CA ASP A 555 6.03 14.05 14.54
C ASP A 555 7.43 14.17 15.19
N TYR A 556 8.14 13.04 15.38
CA TYR A 556 9.48 13.02 15.96
C TYR A 556 10.59 13.44 14.96
N ILE A 557 10.28 13.55 13.66
CA ILE A 557 11.27 13.94 12.65
C ILE A 557 11.19 15.46 12.44
N ASN A 558 12.09 16.18 13.10
CA ASN A 558 12.16 17.64 13.01
C ASN A 558 12.67 18.15 11.65
N GLN A 559 13.44 17.34 10.92
CA GLN A 559 14.08 17.68 9.65
C GLN A 559 13.68 16.69 8.54
N ALA A 560 12.37 16.59 8.29
CA ALA A 560 11.86 15.84 7.14
C ALA A 560 11.79 16.75 5.92
N ASP A 561 12.32 16.26 4.81
CA ASP A 561 12.35 16.96 3.54
C ASP A 561 11.84 16.07 2.38
N ALA A 562 11.09 16.71 1.49
CA ALA A 562 10.67 16.15 0.21
C ALA A 562 11.47 16.85 -0.89
N SER A 563 12.23 16.09 -1.68
CA SER A 563 13.14 16.65 -2.67
C SER A 563 12.82 16.16 -4.08
N LEU A 564 12.86 17.09 -5.04
CA LEU A 564 12.81 16.80 -6.47
C LEU A 564 14.23 16.79 -7.04
N HIS A 565 14.64 15.63 -7.52
CA HIS A 565 15.89 15.42 -8.25
C HIS A 565 15.60 15.49 -9.75
N LEU A 566 16.26 16.41 -10.44
CA LEU A 566 16.11 16.63 -11.87
C LEU A 566 17.41 16.25 -12.57
N PHE A 567 17.39 15.17 -13.36
CA PHE A 567 18.48 14.80 -14.26
C PHE A 567 18.11 15.29 -15.64
N LEU A 568 18.75 16.38 -16.08
CA LEU A 568 18.37 17.10 -17.29
C LEU A 568 19.24 16.66 -18.46
N ASN A 569 18.66 16.61 -19.66
CA ASN A 569 19.46 16.53 -20.89
C ASN A 569 20.13 17.89 -21.13
N PRO A 570 21.48 17.96 -21.11
CA PRO A 570 22.17 19.22 -21.21
C PRO A 570 22.21 19.82 -22.64
N ASP A 571 21.62 19.16 -23.63
CA ASP A 571 21.34 19.70 -24.98
C ASP A 571 20.08 20.56 -25.03
N CYS A 572 19.32 20.59 -23.93
CA CYS A 572 18.07 21.29 -23.79
C CYS A 572 18.12 22.31 -22.64
N ASN A 573 17.42 23.43 -22.83
CA ASN A 573 17.09 24.35 -21.75
C ASN A 573 15.70 24.02 -21.22
N TYR A 574 15.55 24.01 -19.90
CA TYR A 574 14.30 23.64 -19.24
C TYR A 574 13.78 24.76 -18.33
N GLY A 575 12.46 24.89 -18.30
CA GLY A 575 11.73 25.58 -17.24
C GLY A 575 10.95 24.59 -16.39
N LEU A 576 10.71 24.93 -15.13
CA LEU A 576 9.84 24.19 -14.22
C LEU A 576 8.63 25.05 -13.87
N LYS A 577 7.45 24.42 -13.82
CA LYS A 577 6.21 25.06 -13.37
C LYS A 577 5.58 24.20 -12.27
N ILE A 578 5.21 24.80 -11.15
CA ILE A 578 4.55 24.12 -10.03
C ILE A 578 3.15 24.72 -9.83
N ASP A 579 2.13 23.86 -9.91
CA ASP A 579 0.71 24.23 -9.78
C ASP A 579 0.04 23.47 -8.62
N TRP A 580 -0.92 24.11 -7.94
CA TRP A 580 -1.77 23.40 -6.98
C TRP A 580 -2.72 22.43 -7.71
N ALA A 581 -2.69 21.17 -7.30
CA ALA A 581 -3.47 20.10 -7.91
C ALA A 581 -4.75 19.87 -7.09
N LEU A 582 -5.81 20.66 -7.36
CA LEU A 582 -7.07 20.62 -6.59
C LEU A 582 -7.76 19.25 -6.66
N LYS A 583 -7.80 18.62 -7.85
CA LYS A 583 -8.43 17.30 -8.03
C LYS A 583 -7.73 16.24 -7.17
N GLU A 584 -6.40 16.20 -7.22
CA GLU A 584 -5.56 15.28 -6.45
C GLU A 584 -5.58 15.61 -4.96
N THR A 585 -5.79 16.88 -4.58
CA THR A 585 -6.00 17.30 -3.19
C THR A 585 -7.31 16.72 -2.64
N LEU A 586 -8.40 16.76 -3.42
CA LEU A 586 -9.65 16.08 -3.07
C LEU A 586 -9.47 14.55 -3.03
N GLY A 587 -8.66 14.00 -3.92
CA GLY A 587 -8.26 12.60 -3.90
C GLY A 587 -7.51 12.20 -2.63
N GLN A 588 -6.57 13.03 -2.18
CA GLN A 588 -5.83 12.82 -0.92
C GLN A 588 -6.75 12.88 0.30
N PHE A 589 -7.75 13.78 0.29
CA PHE A 589 -8.78 13.79 1.33
C PHE A 589 -9.53 12.46 1.41
N MET A 590 -9.98 11.93 0.27
CA MET A 590 -10.62 10.61 0.25
C MET A 590 -9.66 9.50 0.70
N ARG A 591 -8.41 9.50 0.21
CA ARG A 591 -7.40 8.47 0.52
C ARG A 591 -7.10 8.35 2.01
N HIS A 592 -7.10 9.46 2.75
CA HIS A 592 -6.74 9.48 4.17
C HIS A 592 -7.93 9.51 5.14
N TYR A 593 -9.08 10.08 4.75
CA TYR A 593 -10.23 10.26 5.64
C TYR A 593 -11.42 9.32 5.35
N ALA A 594 -11.45 8.61 4.22
CA ALA A 594 -12.60 7.77 3.85
C ALA A 594 -12.96 6.72 4.92
N SER A 595 -11.97 6.11 5.57
CA SER A 595 -12.21 5.11 6.63
C SER A 595 -12.84 5.70 7.89
N LEU A 596 -12.69 7.01 8.13
CA LEU A 596 -13.22 7.73 9.29
C LEU A 596 -14.65 8.25 9.05
N MET A 597 -15.02 8.48 7.78
CA MET A 597 -16.33 9.04 7.42
C MET A 597 -17.53 8.26 7.97
N PRO A 598 -17.57 6.91 7.99
CA PRO A 598 -18.72 6.17 8.47
C PRO A 598 -19.07 6.46 9.93
N ALA A 599 -18.08 6.53 10.83
CA ALA A 599 -18.29 6.87 12.24
C ALA A 599 -18.92 8.26 12.40
N PHE A 600 -18.41 9.23 11.65
CA PHE A 600 -18.98 10.59 11.64
C PHE A 600 -20.39 10.62 11.05
N CYS A 601 -20.68 9.89 9.97
CA CYS A 601 -22.03 9.79 9.42
C CYS A 601 -23.03 9.21 10.43
N VAL A 602 -22.66 8.17 11.16
CA VAL A 602 -23.49 7.58 12.22
C VAL A 602 -23.69 8.57 13.37
N ALA A 603 -22.64 9.28 13.80
CA ALA A 603 -22.75 10.33 14.81
C ALA A 603 -23.75 11.43 14.42
N HIS A 604 -23.70 11.90 13.16
CA HIS A 604 -24.67 12.89 12.65
C HIS A 604 -26.10 12.34 12.66
N LEU A 605 -26.30 11.07 12.32
CA LEU A 605 -27.63 10.43 12.35
C LEU A 605 -28.18 10.33 13.78
N LEU A 606 -27.34 9.99 14.76
CA LEU A 606 -27.72 9.95 16.18
C LEU A 606 -28.09 11.35 16.70
N LEU A 607 -27.33 12.38 16.33
CA LEU A 607 -27.67 13.77 16.67
C LEU A 607 -28.98 14.21 16.03
N ALA A 608 -29.22 13.85 14.77
CA ALA A 608 -30.49 14.11 14.09
C ALA A 608 -31.66 13.40 14.78
N LEU A 609 -31.46 12.17 15.24
CA LEU A 609 -32.45 11.41 16.00
C LEU A 609 -32.79 12.09 17.33
N ASN A 610 -31.78 12.58 18.06
CA ASN A 610 -31.97 13.32 19.30
C ASN A 610 -32.76 14.62 19.08
N LEU A 611 -32.47 15.36 18.00
CA LEU A 611 -33.21 16.57 17.63
C LEU A 611 -34.70 16.28 17.34
N VAL A 612 -34.98 15.19 16.62
CA VAL A 612 -36.35 14.74 16.35
C VAL A 612 -37.08 14.39 17.65
N LEU A 613 -36.43 13.71 18.58
CA LEU A 613 -37.03 13.33 19.86
C LEU A 613 -37.28 14.51 20.82
N THR A 614 -36.48 15.59 20.72
CA THR A 614 -36.54 16.77 21.61
C THR A 614 -37.28 17.97 21.03
N SER A 615 -37.68 17.93 19.75
CA SER A 615 -38.24 19.05 18.99
C SER A 615 -39.51 19.69 19.59
N ARG A 616 -40.28 18.95 20.41
CA ARG A 616 -41.52 19.45 21.03
C ARG A 616 -41.35 20.56 22.07
N ARG A 617 -40.14 20.79 22.59
CA ARG A 617 -39.90 21.72 23.70
C ARG A 617 -39.22 23.04 23.32
N ARG A 618 -38.84 23.27 22.06
CA ARG A 618 -37.94 24.40 21.72
C ARG A 618 -38.51 25.42 20.74
N ASN A 619 -38.77 26.61 21.28
CA ASN A 619 -38.97 27.87 20.57
C ASN A 619 -37.71 28.77 20.63
N ARG A 620 -36.49 28.20 20.60
CA ARG A 620 -35.25 28.99 20.59
C ARG A 620 -34.32 28.58 19.46
N ASN A 621 -34.07 29.53 18.57
CA ASN A 621 -32.83 29.66 17.81
C ASN A 621 -31.66 29.73 18.82
N HIS A 622 -30.68 28.84 18.69
CA HIS A 622 -29.22 29.08 18.84
C HIS A 622 -28.46 27.75 18.99
N GLU A 623 -27.45 27.58 18.13
CA GLU A 623 -26.14 26.96 18.40
C GLU A 623 -26.10 25.59 19.12
N PHE A 624 -26.73 24.56 18.55
CA PHE A 624 -26.62 23.19 19.06
C PHE A 624 -25.36 22.43 18.62
N PHE A 625 -24.62 22.97 17.67
CA PHE A 625 -23.41 22.35 17.15
C PHE A 625 -22.13 22.82 17.88
N ALA A 626 -22.15 23.97 18.56
CA ALA A 626 -20.95 24.59 19.13
C ALA A 626 -20.23 23.71 20.19
N PRO A 627 -20.90 23.08 21.18
CA PRO A 627 -20.21 22.29 22.21
C PRO A 627 -19.57 20.99 21.68
N TYR A 628 -20.05 20.49 20.53
CA TYR A 628 -19.57 19.26 19.91
C TYR A 628 -18.25 19.49 19.15
N PHE A 629 -18.11 20.66 18.50
CA PHE A 629 -16.88 21.05 17.81
C PHE A 629 -15.74 21.43 18.76
N ASP A 630 -16.06 21.86 19.99
CA ASP A 630 -15.06 22.26 20.99
C ASP A 630 -14.38 21.07 21.71
N TRP A 631 -14.98 19.87 21.73
CA TRP A 631 -14.45 18.70 22.45
C TRP A 631 -13.62 17.73 21.57
N LEU A 632 -14.00 17.58 20.30
CA LEU A 632 -13.30 16.77 19.29
C LEU A 632 -11.78 17.04 19.11
N PRO A 633 -11.25 18.26 19.34
CA PRO A 633 -9.80 18.53 19.21
C PRO A 633 -8.93 17.88 20.29
N THR A 634 -9.51 17.35 21.39
CA THR A 634 -8.75 16.91 22.57
C THR A 634 -8.52 15.40 22.68
N TYR A 635 -9.16 14.58 21.84
CA TYR A 635 -8.94 13.13 21.86
C TYR A 635 -7.82 12.72 20.90
N ASN A 636 -6.69 12.39 21.50
CA ASN A 636 -5.51 11.81 20.89
C ASN A 636 -5.78 10.32 20.62
N SER A 637 -6.25 9.97 19.42
CA SER A 637 -6.01 8.61 18.95
C SER A 637 -4.52 8.55 18.63
N ASP A 638 -3.75 7.91 19.50
CA ASP A 638 -2.27 7.84 19.46
C ASP A 638 -1.71 7.35 18.12
N GLY A 639 -2.54 6.92 17.17
CA GLY A 639 -2.16 6.57 15.81
C GLY A 639 -2.44 7.64 14.72
N LEU A 640 -3.47 8.50 14.80
CA LEU A 640 -3.77 9.45 13.70
C LEU A 640 -3.05 10.79 13.88
N GLN A 641 -2.83 11.20 15.13
CA GLN A 641 -2.12 12.42 15.48
C GLN A 641 -0.61 12.22 15.29
N THR A 642 -0.05 11.10 15.77
CA THR A 642 1.37 10.70 15.54
C THR A 642 1.72 10.47 14.07
N ARG A 643 0.72 10.07 13.27
CA ARG A 643 0.80 10.00 11.82
C ARG A 643 0.52 11.35 11.15
N GLY A 644 0.46 12.50 11.82
CA GLY A 644 0.27 13.80 11.17
C GLY A 644 -0.98 13.96 10.28
N ILE A 645 -1.93 13.02 10.33
CA ILE A 645 -3.20 13.03 9.56
C ILE A 645 -4.26 13.82 10.33
N TRP A 646 -4.12 13.94 11.65
CA TRP A 646 -5.08 14.63 12.51
C TRP A 646 -4.53 15.96 13.05
N GLY A 647 -4.85 17.05 12.35
CA GLY A 647 -4.54 18.42 12.78
C GLY A 647 -5.75 19.13 13.41
N LYS A 648 -5.53 20.31 14.03
CA LYS A 648 -6.61 21.11 14.67
C LYS A 648 -7.80 21.42 13.74
N SER A 649 -7.59 21.52 12.43
CA SER A 649 -8.62 21.81 11.43
C SER A 649 -9.25 20.57 10.79
N SER A 650 -8.69 19.38 11.02
CA SER A 650 -9.15 18.12 10.42
C SER A 650 -10.53 17.67 10.94
N PRO A 651 -10.79 17.60 12.26
CA PRO A 651 -12.12 17.20 12.76
C PRO A 651 -13.26 18.13 12.30
N PRO A 652 -13.14 19.48 12.36
CA PRO A 652 -14.18 20.37 11.86
C PRO A 652 -14.49 20.18 10.36
N LEU A 653 -13.45 20.01 9.54
CA LEU A 653 -13.60 19.76 8.10
C LEU A 653 -14.32 18.43 7.85
N LEU A 654 -13.86 17.36 8.51
CA LEU A 654 -14.46 16.02 8.35
C LEU A 654 -15.92 16.01 8.79
N ALA A 655 -16.25 16.65 9.91
CA ALA A 655 -17.62 16.79 10.38
C ALA A 655 -18.50 17.59 9.41
N ALA A 656 -18.02 18.71 8.86
CA ALA A 656 -18.79 19.50 7.88
C ALA A 656 -19.06 18.71 6.59
N VAL A 657 -18.06 17.98 6.10
CA VAL A 657 -18.16 17.14 4.91
C VAL A 657 -19.12 15.97 5.13
N THR A 658 -18.97 15.24 6.23
CA THR A 658 -19.83 14.09 6.55
C THR A 658 -21.24 14.49 6.92
N PHE A 659 -21.47 15.71 7.43
CA PHE A 659 -22.79 16.30 7.55
C PHE A 659 -23.46 16.45 6.18
N ALA A 660 -22.75 16.97 5.16
CA ALA A 660 -23.29 17.09 3.81
C ALA A 660 -23.62 15.72 3.19
N ILE A 661 -22.78 14.70 3.40
CA ILE A 661 -23.05 13.32 2.99
C ILE A 661 -24.32 12.80 3.67
N THR A 662 -24.39 12.94 5.00
CA THR A 662 -25.51 12.44 5.79
C THR A 662 -26.82 13.12 5.41
N TYR A 663 -26.80 14.44 5.21
CA TYR A 663 -27.95 15.21 4.75
C TYR A 663 -28.43 14.74 3.37
N PHE A 664 -27.50 14.56 2.42
CA PHE A 664 -27.82 14.05 1.09
C PHE A 664 -28.44 12.65 1.16
N HIS A 665 -27.84 11.75 1.95
CA HIS A 665 -28.35 10.38 2.14
C HIS A 665 -29.76 10.37 2.73
N VAL A 666 -30.03 11.15 3.78
CA VAL A 666 -31.36 11.26 4.39
C VAL A 666 -32.37 11.85 3.41
N ALA A 667 -32.00 12.86 2.61
CA ALA A 667 -32.86 13.44 1.58
C ALA A 667 -33.21 12.40 0.50
N PHE A 668 -32.24 11.60 0.06
CA PHE A 668 -32.45 10.51 -0.89
C PHE A 668 -33.37 9.44 -0.32
N VAL A 669 -33.15 8.98 0.92
CA VAL A 669 -34.01 7.99 1.59
C VAL A 669 -35.43 8.52 1.78
N THR A 670 -35.57 9.82 2.05
CA THR A 670 -36.89 10.47 2.14
C THR A 670 -37.62 10.41 0.80
N LEU A 671 -36.93 10.66 -0.31
CA LEU A 671 -37.48 10.52 -1.66
C LEU A 671 -37.82 9.05 -1.97
N PHE A 672 -36.92 8.12 -1.66
CA PHE A 672 -37.13 6.68 -1.83
C PHE A 672 -38.41 6.21 -1.13
N PHE A 673 -38.62 6.56 0.14
CA PHE A 673 -39.85 6.18 0.85
C PHE A 673 -41.09 6.88 0.31
N LYS A 674 -40.99 8.10 -0.24
CA LYS A 674 -42.12 8.72 -0.95
C LYS A 674 -42.53 7.90 -2.18
N VAL A 675 -41.56 7.48 -3.00
CA VAL A 675 -41.81 6.65 -4.20
C VAL A 675 -42.29 5.25 -3.82
N ALA A 676 -41.62 4.59 -2.88
CA ALA A 676 -41.99 3.25 -2.42
C ALA A 676 -43.42 3.21 -1.89
N ARG A 677 -43.86 4.25 -1.18
CA ARG A 677 -45.24 4.39 -0.72
C ARG A 677 -46.24 4.55 -1.86
N LEU A 678 -45.92 5.33 -2.89
CA LEU A 678 -46.78 5.48 -4.08
C LEU A 678 -46.98 4.13 -4.78
N ILE A 679 -45.89 3.39 -4.98
CA ILE A 679 -45.91 2.04 -5.56
C ILE A 679 -46.72 1.08 -4.68
N PHE A 680 -46.46 1.08 -3.37
CA PHE A 680 -47.16 0.22 -2.42
C PHE A 680 -48.67 0.50 -2.40
N SER A 681 -49.07 1.79 -2.39
CA SER A 681 -50.47 2.19 -2.45
C SER A 681 -51.15 1.79 -3.77
N PHE A 682 -50.39 1.71 -4.86
CA PHE A 682 -50.87 1.25 -6.16
C PHE A 682 -51.07 -0.28 -6.21
N LEU A 683 -50.11 -1.05 -5.67
CA LEU A 683 -50.10 -2.52 -5.75
C LEU A 683 -51.03 -3.22 -4.76
N ILE A 684 -51.03 -2.80 -3.49
CA ILE A 684 -51.64 -3.55 -2.38
C ILE A 684 -52.96 -2.91 -1.91
N GLY A 685 -53.25 -1.69 -2.37
CA GLY A 685 -54.38 -0.89 -1.88
C GLY A 685 -54.26 -0.53 -0.39
N GLN A 686 -55.24 0.20 0.15
CA GLN A 686 -55.24 0.59 1.57
C GLN A 686 -55.74 -0.52 2.52
N SER A 687 -55.33 -1.77 2.31
CA SER A 687 -55.81 -2.89 3.12
C SER A 687 -55.24 -2.85 4.55
N ARG A 688 -56.09 -2.60 5.54
CA ARG A 688 -55.75 -2.78 6.97
C ARG A 688 -55.38 -4.25 7.30
N LEU A 689 -55.96 -5.21 6.57
CA LEU A 689 -55.70 -6.64 6.74
C LEU A 689 -54.25 -7.01 6.43
N PHE A 690 -53.66 -6.40 5.39
CA PHE A 690 -52.27 -6.61 5.01
C PHE A 690 -51.31 -6.24 6.13
N PHE A 691 -51.54 -5.11 6.80
CA PHE A 691 -50.68 -4.67 7.90
C PHE A 691 -50.81 -5.51 9.17
N VAL A 692 -51.99 -6.09 9.43
CA VAL A 692 -52.18 -7.05 10.54
C VAL A 692 -51.48 -8.37 10.23
N PHE A 693 -51.57 -8.86 8.99
CA PHE A 693 -50.86 -10.06 8.52
C PHE A 693 -49.33 -9.89 8.62
N CYS A 694 -48.79 -8.75 8.18
CA CYS A 694 -47.36 -8.42 8.34
C CYS A 694 -46.93 -8.40 9.81
N TYR A 695 -47.80 -8.02 10.73
CA TYR A 695 -47.50 -7.96 12.16
C TYR A 695 -47.42 -9.34 12.83
N ILE A 696 -48.29 -10.27 12.41
CA ILE A 696 -48.24 -11.67 12.86
C ILE A 696 -47.00 -12.36 12.29
N LEU A 697 -46.68 -12.10 11.02
CA LEU A 697 -45.45 -12.57 10.38
C LEU A 697 -44.19 -12.04 11.08
N LEU A 698 -44.24 -10.82 11.60
CA LEU A 698 -43.16 -10.18 12.36
C LEU A 698 -42.69 -11.00 13.58
N ALA A 699 -43.64 -11.54 14.35
CA ALA A 699 -43.35 -12.31 15.56
C ALA A 699 -42.71 -13.67 15.23
N ILE A 700 -43.18 -14.32 14.16
CA ILE A 700 -42.64 -15.60 13.67
C ILE A 700 -41.21 -15.39 13.14
N VAL A 701 -41.00 -14.34 12.34
CA VAL A 701 -39.70 -14.04 11.75
C VAL A 701 -38.68 -13.62 12.83
N LEU A 702 -39.11 -13.03 13.95
CA LEU A 702 -38.22 -12.74 15.08
C LEU A 702 -37.71 -14.01 15.80
N ILE A 703 -38.59 -14.97 16.09
CA ILE A 703 -38.15 -16.23 16.71
C ILE A 703 -37.21 -16.95 15.74
N PHE A 704 -37.55 -16.95 14.45
CA PHE A 704 -36.71 -17.50 13.40
C PHE A 704 -35.34 -16.80 13.31
N SER A 705 -35.28 -15.47 13.40
CA SER A 705 -34.02 -14.72 13.31
C SER A 705 -33.06 -15.03 14.47
N LEU A 706 -33.58 -15.29 15.69
CA LEU A 706 -32.77 -15.73 16.82
C LEU A 706 -32.19 -17.14 16.59
N VAL A 707 -32.98 -18.05 16.04
CA VAL A 707 -32.51 -19.40 15.67
C VAL A 707 -31.44 -19.33 14.58
N VAL A 708 -31.64 -18.48 13.58
CA VAL A 708 -30.70 -18.24 12.48
C VAL A 708 -29.40 -17.61 12.97
N ALA A 709 -29.45 -16.63 13.88
CA ALA A 709 -28.25 -16.02 14.48
C ALA A 709 -27.38 -17.04 15.22
N LYS A 710 -28.00 -18.02 15.88
CA LYS A 710 -27.28 -19.10 16.57
C LYS A 710 -26.71 -20.14 15.59
N SER A 711 -27.54 -20.57 14.64
CA SER A 711 -27.30 -21.79 13.87
C SER A 711 -26.53 -21.55 12.57
N LEU A 712 -26.57 -20.32 12.04
CA LEU A 712 -25.97 -19.95 10.76
C LEU A 712 -24.96 -18.80 10.93
N CYS A 713 -25.46 -17.57 11.01
CA CYS A 713 -24.68 -16.34 11.05
C CYS A 713 -25.56 -15.18 11.55
N GLY A 714 -25.03 -14.36 12.48
CA GLY A 714 -25.70 -13.19 13.02
C GLY A 714 -26.14 -12.19 11.95
N SER A 715 -25.33 -11.96 10.91
CA SER A 715 -25.64 -11.01 9.83
C SER A 715 -26.92 -11.34 9.06
N ILE A 716 -27.29 -12.62 8.95
CA ILE A 716 -28.56 -13.02 8.32
C ILE A 716 -29.74 -12.55 9.19
N SER A 717 -29.62 -12.67 10.51
CA SER A 717 -30.63 -12.16 11.46
C SER A 717 -30.78 -10.64 11.35
N ILE A 718 -29.67 -9.91 11.22
CA ILE A 718 -29.70 -8.45 11.02
C ILE A 718 -30.37 -8.11 9.68
N LEU A 719 -30.06 -8.84 8.59
CA LEU A 719 -30.65 -8.63 7.26
C LEU A 719 -32.16 -8.83 7.27
N LEU A 720 -32.64 -9.92 7.87
CA LEU A 720 -34.06 -10.21 8.02
C LEU A 720 -34.74 -9.09 8.82
N SER A 721 -34.13 -8.66 9.92
CA SER A 721 -34.67 -7.56 10.74
C SER A 721 -34.75 -6.25 9.96
N TYR A 722 -33.73 -5.91 9.18
CA TYR A 722 -33.72 -4.73 8.32
C TYR A 722 -34.83 -4.75 7.26
N MET A 723 -35.04 -5.89 6.61
CA MET A 723 -36.11 -6.10 5.62
C MET A 723 -37.50 -5.99 6.23
N ILE A 724 -37.69 -6.49 7.45
CA ILE A 724 -38.94 -6.36 8.19
C ILE A 724 -39.24 -4.89 8.51
N TYR A 725 -38.23 -4.17 9.01
CA TYR A 725 -38.40 -2.80 9.46
C TYR A 725 -38.76 -1.83 8.31
N PHE A 726 -38.34 -2.14 7.07
CA PHE A 726 -38.76 -1.42 5.86
C PHE A 726 -40.29 -1.30 5.74
N PHE A 727 -41.03 -2.39 5.98
CA PHE A 727 -42.50 -2.39 5.91
C PHE A 727 -43.13 -1.53 7.02
N LYS A 728 -42.52 -1.51 8.22
CA LYS A 728 -42.96 -0.63 9.32
C LYS A 728 -42.82 0.85 8.95
N VAL A 729 -41.74 1.24 8.28
CA VAL A 729 -41.56 2.64 7.83
C VAL A 729 -42.63 3.03 6.80
N ILE A 730 -42.95 2.15 5.86
CA ILE A 730 -44.05 2.37 4.89
C ILE A 730 -45.39 2.54 5.63
N TYR A 731 -45.69 1.66 6.59
CA TYR A 731 -46.92 1.72 7.39
C TYR A 731 -47.07 3.06 8.13
N VAL A 732 -46.03 3.49 8.85
CA VAL A 732 -46.06 4.77 9.57
C VAL A 732 -46.21 5.94 8.59
N GLY A 733 -45.58 5.86 7.42
CA GLY A 733 -45.77 6.84 6.35
C GLY A 733 -47.22 6.97 5.90
N GLU A 734 -47.93 5.86 5.68
CA GLU A 734 -49.34 5.90 5.29
C GLU A 734 -50.25 6.53 6.36
N GLN A 735 -49.91 6.39 7.65
CA GLN A 735 -50.65 7.07 8.72
C GLN A 735 -50.51 8.59 8.70
N VAL A 736 -49.42 9.12 8.15
CA VAL A 736 -49.20 10.58 7.99
C VAL A 736 -50.19 11.17 6.98
N LYS A 737 -50.51 10.46 5.88
CA LYS A 737 -51.47 10.93 4.85
C LYS A 737 -52.87 11.17 5.42
N LYS A 738 -53.22 10.48 6.51
CA LYS A 738 -54.55 10.48 7.12
C LYS A 738 -54.76 11.58 8.19
N SER A 739 -53.74 12.33 8.59
CA SER A 739 -53.92 13.49 9.49
C SER A 739 -52.75 14.49 9.41
N ASN A 740 -53.06 15.79 9.39
CA ASN A 740 -52.06 16.88 9.32
C ASN A 740 -51.35 17.19 10.66
N HIS A 741 -51.33 16.26 11.62
CA HIS A 741 -50.69 16.48 12.92
C HIS A 741 -49.16 16.46 12.84
N SER A 742 -48.52 17.53 13.34
CA SER A 742 -47.06 17.70 13.41
C SER A 742 -46.33 16.55 14.12
N SER A 743 -46.95 15.92 15.11
CA SER A 743 -46.39 14.76 15.83
C SER A 743 -46.23 13.52 14.95
N ARG A 744 -47.11 13.29 13.98
CA ARG A 744 -47.02 12.14 13.07
C ARG A 744 -45.95 12.32 12.01
N ASN A 745 -45.74 13.56 11.53
CA ASN A 745 -44.62 13.90 10.64
C ASN A 745 -43.28 13.66 11.34
N LEU A 746 -43.17 14.06 12.61
CA LEU A 746 -41.97 13.87 13.42
C LEU A 746 -41.70 12.37 13.69
N ASN A 747 -42.76 11.60 13.97
CA ASN A 747 -42.67 10.15 14.15
C ASN A 747 -42.27 9.42 12.86
N PHE A 748 -42.75 9.85 11.69
CA PHE A 748 -42.30 9.29 10.41
C PHE A 748 -40.83 9.58 10.14
N ALA A 749 -40.38 10.82 10.36
CA ALA A 749 -38.97 11.19 10.25
C ALA A 749 -38.07 10.38 11.20
N LEU A 750 -38.53 10.13 12.43
CA LEU A 750 -37.85 9.25 13.39
C LEU A 750 -37.62 7.84 12.81
N HIS A 751 -38.68 7.20 12.31
CA HIS A 751 -38.60 5.85 11.77
C HIS A 751 -37.70 5.79 10.51
N GLN A 752 -37.69 6.82 9.68
CA GLN A 752 -36.76 6.94 8.54
C GLN A 752 -35.31 7.02 9.01
N LEU A 753 -34.99 7.89 9.97
CA LEU A 753 -33.63 8.01 10.52
C LEU A 753 -33.14 6.70 11.16
N ILE A 754 -34.01 6.02 11.90
CA ILE A 754 -33.71 4.70 12.45
C ILE A 754 -33.39 3.72 11.32
N TRP A 755 -34.18 3.70 10.24
CA TRP A 755 -33.91 2.81 9.10
C TRP A 755 -32.56 3.07 8.44
N VAL A 756 -32.14 4.34 8.33
CA VAL A 756 -30.80 4.71 7.83
C VAL A 756 -29.70 4.25 8.79
N LEU A 757 -29.89 4.37 10.11
CA LEU A 757 -28.95 3.83 11.11
C LEU A 757 -28.80 2.31 10.96
N TRP A 758 -29.91 1.58 10.77
CA TRP A 758 -29.89 0.14 10.53
C TRP A 758 -29.21 -0.25 9.21
N GLN A 759 -29.30 0.59 8.19
CA GLN A 759 -28.57 0.39 6.94
C GLN A 759 -27.05 0.42 7.16
N TRP A 760 -26.54 1.34 7.98
CA TRP A 760 -25.12 1.36 8.34
C TRP A 760 -24.71 0.12 9.14
N LEU A 761 -25.54 -0.31 10.10
CA LEU A 761 -25.31 -1.54 10.85
C LEU A 761 -25.22 -2.77 9.92
N MET A 762 -26.10 -2.84 8.92
CA MET A 762 -26.06 -3.88 7.88
C MET A 762 -24.76 -3.83 7.08
N ILE A 763 -24.34 -2.64 6.63
CA ILE A 763 -23.11 -2.45 5.84
C ILE A 763 -21.89 -2.96 6.62
N PHE A 764 -21.76 -2.61 7.90
CA PHE A 764 -20.63 -3.06 8.71
C PHE A 764 -20.65 -4.57 9.00
N ASN A 765 -21.83 -5.19 8.99
CA ASN A 765 -22.00 -6.63 9.18
C ASN A 765 -22.07 -7.43 7.86
N MET A 766 -21.75 -6.82 6.71
CA MET A 766 -21.66 -7.56 5.44
C MET A 766 -20.47 -8.54 5.41
N ALA A 767 -19.37 -8.20 6.07
CA ALA A 767 -18.15 -9.02 6.10
C ALA A 767 -18.40 -10.46 6.62
N PRO A 768 -19.02 -10.65 7.80
CA PRO A 768 -19.40 -11.99 8.29
C PRO A 768 -20.39 -12.72 7.37
N LEU A 769 -21.31 -12.01 6.73
CA LEU A 769 -22.26 -12.61 5.78
C LEU A 769 -21.55 -13.23 4.57
N ILE A 770 -20.61 -12.49 3.97
CA ILE A 770 -19.83 -12.96 2.82
C ILE A 770 -18.90 -14.11 3.25
N ALA A 771 -18.29 -14.03 4.44
CA ALA A 771 -17.46 -15.10 4.98
C ALA A 771 -18.27 -16.40 5.18
N TRP A 772 -19.47 -16.31 5.74
CA TRP A 772 -20.38 -17.45 5.88
C TRP A 772 -20.77 -18.06 4.54
N GLN A 773 -21.15 -17.24 3.55
CA GLN A 773 -21.53 -17.70 2.22
C GLN A 773 -20.42 -18.54 1.56
N ARG A 774 -19.15 -18.15 1.73
CA ARG A 774 -18.01 -18.89 1.15
C ARG A 774 -17.65 -20.19 1.87
N GLN A 775 -18.12 -20.39 3.09
CA GLN A 775 -17.89 -21.64 3.83
C GLN A 775 -18.88 -22.74 3.47
N LEU A 776 -19.98 -22.41 2.77
CA LEU A 776 -20.96 -23.38 2.29
C LEU A 776 -20.38 -24.24 1.15
N PRO A 777 -20.64 -25.56 1.13
CA PRO A 777 -21.48 -26.33 2.06
C PRO A 777 -20.70 -26.95 3.25
N LYS A 778 -19.41 -26.66 3.42
CA LYS A 778 -18.51 -27.39 4.35
C LYS A 778 -18.87 -27.19 5.83
N LYS A 779 -19.31 -25.98 6.21
CA LYS A 779 -19.80 -25.65 7.56
C LYS A 779 -21.08 -24.82 7.44
N LEU A 780 -22.09 -25.18 8.22
CA LEU A 780 -23.36 -24.46 8.31
C LEU A 780 -23.28 -23.23 9.22
N GLN A 781 -22.50 -23.32 10.31
CA GLN A 781 -22.33 -22.25 11.29
C GLN A 781 -20.99 -21.53 11.07
N LEU A 782 -21.03 -20.20 11.03
CA LEU A 782 -19.84 -19.36 11.03
C LEU A 782 -19.17 -19.41 12.42
N THR A 783 -17.90 -19.78 12.48
CA THR A 783 -17.13 -19.85 13.73
C THR A 783 -15.69 -19.35 13.51
N PRO A 784 -15.20 -18.33 14.25
CA PRO A 784 -15.96 -17.41 15.10
C PRO A 784 -16.87 -16.48 14.26
N ASP A 785 -17.98 -16.03 14.86
CA ASP A 785 -18.92 -15.09 14.25
C ASP A 785 -18.96 -13.78 15.07
N SER A 786 -18.39 -12.71 14.51
CA SER A 786 -18.41 -11.38 15.13
C SER A 786 -19.79 -10.72 15.08
N SER A 787 -20.67 -11.13 14.16
CA SER A 787 -22.03 -10.56 14.06
C SER A 787 -23.03 -11.19 15.03
N GLN A 788 -22.66 -12.26 15.73
CA GLN A 788 -23.59 -13.10 16.49
C GLN A 788 -24.33 -12.32 17.59
N ILE A 789 -23.60 -11.58 18.44
CA ILE A 789 -24.20 -10.80 19.54
C ILE A 789 -25.19 -9.76 18.99
N ILE A 790 -24.76 -9.02 17.96
CA ILE A 790 -25.60 -8.01 17.31
C ILE A 790 -26.82 -8.67 16.67
N GLY A 791 -26.65 -9.83 16.02
CA GLY A 791 -27.73 -10.62 15.44
C GLY A 791 -28.76 -11.13 16.46
N PHE A 792 -28.42 -11.22 17.75
CA PHE A 792 -29.38 -11.52 18.82
C PHE A 792 -30.09 -10.27 19.35
N ILE A 793 -29.37 -9.16 19.53
CA ILE A 793 -29.92 -7.91 20.07
C ILE A 793 -30.83 -7.23 19.04
N ALA A 794 -30.43 -7.28 17.77
CA ALA A 794 -31.07 -6.51 16.72
C ALA A 794 -32.57 -6.81 16.49
N PRO A 795 -32.97 -8.09 16.34
CA PRO A 795 -34.39 -8.43 16.20
C PRO A 795 -35.24 -7.96 17.38
N PHE A 796 -34.70 -8.08 18.61
CA PHE A 796 -35.40 -7.66 19.82
C PHE A 796 -35.68 -6.15 19.80
N CYS A 797 -34.68 -5.33 19.47
CA CYS A 797 -34.84 -3.87 19.33
C CYS A 797 -35.85 -3.51 18.24
N ILE A 798 -35.77 -4.15 17.07
CA ILE A 798 -36.69 -3.87 15.95
C ILE A 798 -38.13 -4.26 16.32
N SER A 799 -38.33 -5.33 17.07
CA SER A 799 -39.68 -5.73 17.46
C SER A 799 -40.32 -4.79 18.48
N LEU A 800 -39.55 -4.29 19.45
CA LEU A 800 -40.00 -3.21 20.32
C LEU A 800 -40.42 -1.95 19.52
N LEU A 801 -39.63 -1.59 18.50
CA LEU A 801 -39.93 -0.46 17.61
C LEU A 801 -41.13 -0.71 16.71
N CYS A 802 -41.35 -1.96 16.29
CA CYS A 802 -42.53 -2.32 15.53
C CYS A 802 -43.80 -2.24 16.39
N ILE A 803 -43.74 -2.65 17.67
CA ILE A 803 -44.83 -2.55 18.66
C ILE A 803 -45.21 -1.09 18.95
N CYS A 804 -44.22 -0.21 19.07
CA CYS A 804 -44.47 1.21 19.35
C CYS A 804 -44.91 1.98 18.10
N ASN A 805 -46.11 2.55 18.11
CA ASN A 805 -46.62 3.39 17.00
C ASN A 805 -46.39 4.90 17.20
N ASN A 806 -46.29 5.39 18.44
CA ASN A 806 -46.03 6.80 18.76
C ASN A 806 -44.90 6.90 19.79
N ILE A 807 -43.66 6.76 19.32
CA ILE A 807 -42.46 6.78 20.16
C ILE A 807 -42.23 8.19 20.72
N VAL A 808 -42.41 9.20 19.88
CA VAL A 808 -42.23 10.63 20.22
C VAL A 808 -43.12 11.08 21.37
N ASP A 809 -44.28 10.46 21.56
CA ASP A 809 -45.24 10.83 22.63
C ASP A 809 -44.93 10.19 23.99
N ARG A 810 -44.17 9.09 24.00
CA ARG A 810 -43.99 8.24 25.19
C ARG A 810 -42.62 8.37 25.85
N ILE A 811 -41.67 9.04 25.21
CA ILE A 811 -40.28 9.11 25.67
C ILE A 811 -40.04 10.29 26.62
N ASN A 812 -39.38 10.00 27.75
CA ASN A 812 -38.87 11.04 28.65
C ASN A 812 -37.59 11.69 28.08
N GLN A 813 -37.73 12.90 27.57
CA GLN A 813 -36.66 13.66 26.91
C GLN A 813 -35.47 14.00 27.84
N SER A 814 -35.67 14.07 29.16
CA SER A 814 -34.61 14.39 30.13
C SER A 814 -33.57 13.28 30.28
N ILE A 815 -33.96 12.03 30.01
CA ILE A 815 -33.10 10.85 30.12
C ILE A 815 -32.47 10.52 28.76
N VAL A 816 -33.21 10.71 27.67
CA VAL A 816 -32.81 10.23 26.35
C VAL A 816 -31.72 11.09 25.69
N SER A 817 -31.77 12.41 25.86
CA SER A 817 -30.80 13.30 25.22
C SER A 817 -29.35 13.06 25.69
N PRO A 818 -29.05 12.95 27.01
CA PRO A 818 -27.72 12.57 27.50
C PRO A 818 -27.20 11.25 26.92
N VAL A 819 -28.06 10.23 26.80
CA VAL A 819 -27.68 8.92 26.25
C VAL A 819 -27.21 9.04 24.81
N PHE A 820 -27.91 9.81 23.95
CA PHE A 820 -27.47 10.04 22.58
C PHE A 820 -26.13 10.75 22.49
N TYR A 821 -25.87 11.72 23.38
CA TYR A 821 -24.56 12.39 23.42
C TYR A 821 -23.45 11.43 23.83
N VAL A 822 -23.67 10.58 24.83
CA VAL A 822 -22.71 9.54 25.23
C VAL A 822 -22.44 8.56 24.09
N CYS A 823 -23.48 8.13 23.36
CA CYS A 823 -23.33 7.24 22.21
C CYS A 823 -22.55 7.91 21.07
N VAL A 824 -22.84 9.17 20.78
CA VAL A 824 -22.12 9.95 19.77
C VAL A 824 -20.63 10.07 20.12
N LEU A 825 -20.32 10.40 21.38
CA LEU A 825 -18.95 10.44 21.87
C LEU A 825 -18.28 9.07 21.72
N ALA A 826 -18.92 7.99 22.18
CA ALA A 826 -18.39 6.64 22.05
C ALA A 826 -18.10 6.26 20.59
N ILE A 827 -19.00 6.54 19.64
CA ILE A 827 -18.80 6.23 18.22
C ILE A 827 -17.66 7.03 17.60
N LEU A 828 -17.46 8.28 18.00
CA LEU A 828 -16.31 9.05 17.50
C LEU A 828 -15.00 8.60 18.13
N LEU A 829 -15.02 8.21 19.40
CA LEU A 829 -13.84 7.75 20.13
C LEU A 829 -13.37 6.38 19.64
N TYR A 830 -14.30 5.43 19.49
CA TYR A 830 -14.01 4.05 19.12
C TYR A 830 -14.15 3.81 17.62
N GLY A 831 -15.21 4.34 16.98
CA GLY A 831 -15.51 4.11 15.57
C GLY A 831 -14.48 4.70 14.60
N THR A 832 -13.64 5.65 15.05
CA THR A 832 -12.52 6.18 14.25
C THR A 832 -11.30 5.25 14.24
N VAL A 833 -11.24 4.29 15.18
CA VAL A 833 -10.18 3.28 15.29
C VAL A 833 -10.70 1.89 14.89
N HIS A 834 -11.96 1.61 15.24
CA HIS A 834 -12.63 0.32 15.18
C HIS A 834 -14.08 0.52 14.73
N LEU A 835 -14.38 0.32 13.44
CA LEU A 835 -15.73 0.46 12.89
C LEU A 835 -16.71 -0.62 13.39
N TYR A 836 -16.22 -1.65 14.07
CA TYR A 836 -17.02 -2.71 14.67
C TYR A 836 -17.64 -2.34 16.05
N CYS A 837 -16.98 -1.47 16.81
CA CYS A 837 -17.43 -1.04 18.16
C CYS A 837 -18.48 0.07 18.05
#